data_AF-A0A2N2QVA5-F1
#
_entry.id   AF-A0A2N2QVA5-F1
#
_cell.length_a   1.000
_cell.length_b   1.000
_cell.length_c   1.000
_cell.angle_alpha   90.00
_cell.angle_beta   90.00
_cell.angle_gamma   90.00
#
_symmetry.space_group_name_H-M   'P 1'
#
loop_
_entity.id
_entity.type
_entity.pdbx_description
1 polymer ?
#
loop_
_entity_poly.entity_id
_entity_poly.type
_entity_poly.pdbx_seq_one_letter_code
_entity_poly.pdbx_strand_id
1 'polypeptide(L)'
;MEERDKTPRTLACRPIGPQSSRIPVLPPLNNGDSLMGTNTTHYISGIRDFVAGRNISELFIKGFRLWQREGLHGLTRLIHGLGHISYREWISRYDMLTEHDRSSISCHIAAMTYRPLISVLMPTYNTPECFLQKAIESVRNQLYPNWELCIADDASHAPHVRAILEQAAQQDHRIRIVFRGENGHISAASNTALEIAQGDFIALLDHDDELAESALYHVARALNENTSLDLLYSDEDKIDIHGRRFGHYFKPDWNPDLFCSQNMISHLGVYRTSIARAIGGFRTGYEGSQDWDLALRFIAQTQPAHIHHIPHILYHWRAIPGSTSISISAKSYAVEAARRSLTDYWSTRKIRVELEGVEPGHFNTSICLPATPPVVSIIILATDRLDRLSRCLDGLNDETDYAEQEILLVTSSITCPDILAHLANWRQDRNLRVLAYSGPAQHSSIYNWAAQQAHGKVLCLLSDAAEPASPWWLKRLVGHALRPEIGATGAKLCTREGKVLSSGYVLIDGKPECPFVDQSTAAPGYANRALLNQNLSAVSAACMVVRKTLWDEVGGMDERLFPGAFGDIDLCFSLISKGYQNLWAPQALLYCSAEGHPMQDEDELARQAPLLVLRQKWGERLNHDPAWNPNLATSKGSIGLATPPRLPTTWHKIDG
;
A
#
# COMPACT_ATOMS: atom_id res chain seq x y z
N MET A 1 -5.49 -21.13 -62.88
CA MET A 1 -4.86 -21.03 -64.21
C MET A 1 -3.58 -20.24 -64.01
N GLU A 2 -2.49 -20.95 -63.71
CA GLU A 2 -1.37 -21.30 -64.64
C GLU A 2 -0.35 -20.15 -64.72
N GLU A 3 0.74 -20.16 -63.96
CA GLU A 3 2.07 -20.83 -64.11
C GLU A 3 3.09 -20.13 -65.06
N ARG A 4 4.22 -19.72 -64.45
CA ARG A 4 5.63 -19.56 -64.92
C ARG A 4 5.90 -18.51 -66.03
N ASP A 5 7.02 -17.77 -66.06
CA ASP A 5 8.43 -18.11 -65.80
C ASP A 5 9.36 -16.86 -65.89
N LYS A 6 10.61 -16.99 -65.43
CA LYS A 6 11.88 -16.26 -65.78
C LYS A 6 12.34 -14.96 -65.09
N THR A 7 13.38 -15.13 -64.26
CA THR A 7 14.57 -14.25 -64.00
C THR A 7 15.48 -14.09 -65.27
N PRO A 8 16.71 -13.46 -65.30
CA PRO A 8 17.62 -12.90 -64.25
C PRO A 8 18.47 -11.64 -64.65
N ARG A 9 19.48 -11.30 -63.81
CA ARG A 9 20.84 -10.69 -64.07
C ARG A 9 21.07 -9.24 -63.62
N THR A 10 22.23 -8.75 -63.11
CA THR A 10 23.53 -9.24 -62.53
C THR A 10 24.40 -8.00 -62.23
N LEU A 11 25.37 -8.08 -61.30
CA LEU A 11 26.72 -7.43 -61.35
C LEU A 11 27.59 -8.05 -60.20
N ALA A 12 28.43 -9.04 -60.49
CA ALA A 12 29.92 -9.03 -60.62
C ALA A 12 30.70 -8.76 -59.29
N CYS A 13 31.26 -9.77 -58.58
CA CYS A 13 32.56 -10.51 -58.70
C CYS A 13 33.83 -9.65 -58.47
N ARG A 14 34.62 -9.77 -57.37
CA ARG A 14 35.54 -10.83 -56.80
C ARG A 14 37.00 -10.28 -56.80
N PRO A 15 38.07 -10.88 -56.18
CA PRO A 15 38.21 -12.13 -55.41
C PRO A 15 39.20 -12.19 -54.17
N ILE A 16 39.11 -13.29 -53.38
CA ILE A 16 40.14 -14.20 -52.75
C ILE A 16 41.16 -13.58 -51.73
N GLY A 17 41.53 -14.13 -50.56
CA GLY A 17 41.54 -15.48 -49.94
C GLY A 17 42.35 -15.47 -48.60
N PRO A 18 42.64 -16.61 -47.94
CA PRO A 18 42.59 -16.76 -46.47
C PRO A 18 43.93 -17.02 -45.75
N GLN A 19 44.00 -16.90 -44.41
CA GLN A 19 44.84 -17.75 -43.54
C GLN A 19 44.57 -17.57 -42.03
N SER A 20 44.75 -18.66 -41.28
CA SER A 20 44.63 -18.81 -39.82
C SER A 20 45.99 -18.71 -39.13
N SER A 21 46.04 -18.25 -37.86
CA SER A 21 46.79 -18.89 -36.75
C SER A 21 46.97 -17.99 -35.49
N ARG A 22 46.61 -18.59 -34.34
CA ARG A 22 47.24 -18.57 -32.99
C ARG A 22 47.79 -17.26 -32.35
N ILE A 23 47.15 -16.91 -31.22
CA ILE A 23 47.63 -16.49 -29.87
C ILE A 23 49.07 -15.94 -29.74
N PRO A 24 49.24 -14.82 -29.00
CA PRO A 24 50.28 -14.77 -27.99
C PRO A 24 49.84 -14.19 -26.62
N VAL A 25 50.62 -14.64 -25.63
CA VAL A 25 50.55 -14.46 -24.17
C VAL A 25 51.15 -13.11 -23.73
N LEU A 26 50.61 -12.53 -22.64
CA LEU A 26 51.04 -11.29 -21.97
C LEU A 26 52.44 -11.37 -21.31
N PRO A 27 53.20 -10.26 -21.21
CA PRO A 27 54.31 -10.09 -20.27
C PRO A 27 53.92 -9.24 -19.03
N PRO A 28 54.72 -9.27 -17.94
CA PRO A 28 54.30 -8.87 -16.59
C PRO A 28 54.57 -7.39 -16.29
N LEU A 29 53.77 -6.81 -15.38
CA LEU A 29 53.94 -5.46 -14.86
C LEU A 29 54.81 -5.45 -13.59
N ASN A 30 55.73 -4.49 -13.56
CA ASN A 30 56.64 -4.19 -12.45
C ASN A 30 56.15 -2.92 -11.71
N ASN A 31 56.45 -2.86 -10.41
CA ASN A 31 55.98 -1.89 -9.41
C ASN A 31 56.46 -0.44 -9.58
N GLY A 32 55.68 0.51 -9.02
CA GLY A 32 56.15 1.85 -8.65
C GLY A 32 55.03 2.88 -8.38
N ASP A 33 54.49 2.90 -7.15
CA ASP A 33 54.12 4.01 -6.24
C ASP A 33 53.76 5.41 -6.83
N SER A 34 52.74 6.17 -6.39
CA SER A 34 52.20 6.39 -5.04
C SER A 34 50.94 7.30 -5.03
N LEU A 35 50.16 7.18 -3.94
CA LEU A 35 49.31 8.18 -3.26
C LEU A 35 47.94 8.61 -3.86
N MET A 36 46.86 8.00 -3.34
CA MET A 36 45.60 8.66 -2.90
C MET A 36 44.82 7.70 -1.98
N GLY A 37 44.47 8.17 -0.78
CA GLY A 37 43.96 7.36 0.31
C GLY A 37 42.43 7.18 0.36
N THR A 38 42.06 5.99 0.82
CA THR A 38 40.93 5.67 1.71
C THR A 38 39.50 6.04 1.28
N ASN A 39 38.84 5.10 0.58
CA ASN A 39 37.40 4.78 0.76
C ASN A 39 37.03 3.47 0.04
N THR A 40 37.62 2.34 0.43
CA THR A 40 37.31 1.04 -0.21
C THR A 40 37.24 -0.15 0.75
N THR A 41 37.25 0.09 2.05
CA THR A 41 37.30 -0.99 3.04
C THR A 41 35.94 -1.43 3.59
N HIS A 42 34.84 -0.71 3.28
CA HIS A 42 33.48 -1.11 3.73
C HIS A 42 32.66 -1.92 2.71
N TYR A 43 33.12 -2.07 1.47
CA TYR A 43 32.44 -2.90 0.46
C TYR A 43 32.94 -4.34 0.39
N ILE A 44 34.12 -4.64 0.96
CA ILE A 44 34.77 -5.95 0.84
C ILE A 44 34.47 -6.88 2.03
N SER A 45 34.09 -6.36 3.20
CA SER A 45 33.67 -7.22 4.33
C SER A 45 32.32 -7.90 4.09
N GLY A 46 31.35 -7.17 3.52
CA GLY A 46 30.02 -7.71 3.19
C GLY A 46 30.05 -8.83 2.14
N ILE A 47 30.99 -8.78 1.19
CA ILE A 47 31.15 -9.84 0.18
C ILE A 47 31.80 -11.09 0.81
N ARG A 48 32.70 -10.92 1.78
CA ARG A 48 33.41 -12.03 2.41
C ARG A 48 32.51 -12.86 3.34
N ASP A 49 31.58 -12.19 4.04
CA ASP A 49 30.55 -12.86 4.84
C ASP A 49 29.38 -13.38 3.98
N PHE A 50 29.10 -12.75 2.83
CA PHE A 50 28.12 -13.22 1.84
C PHE A 50 28.58 -14.49 1.09
N VAL A 51 29.89 -14.73 0.97
CA VAL A 51 30.48 -15.90 0.29
C VAL A 51 30.68 -17.10 1.23
N ALA A 52 30.61 -16.92 2.56
CA ALA A 52 30.85 -18.00 3.53
C ALA A 52 29.68 -19.00 3.68
N GLY A 53 28.49 -18.70 3.15
CA GLY A 53 27.26 -19.48 3.43
C GLY A 53 26.57 -20.16 2.24
N ARG A 54 27.09 -20.06 1.01
CA ARG A 54 26.47 -20.71 -0.18
C ARG A 54 27.46 -21.58 -0.93
N ASN A 55 26.99 -22.75 -1.35
CA ASN A 55 27.72 -23.68 -2.22
C ASN A 55 27.88 -23.01 -3.61
N ILE A 56 29.03 -22.38 -3.85
CA ILE A 56 29.35 -21.61 -5.09
C ILE A 56 29.07 -22.45 -6.35
N SER A 57 29.25 -23.77 -6.24
CA SER A 57 28.97 -24.76 -7.28
C SER A 57 27.50 -24.75 -7.77
N GLU A 58 26.51 -24.65 -6.88
CA GLU A 58 25.10 -24.67 -7.26
C GLU A 58 24.66 -23.40 -8.00
N LEU A 59 25.19 -22.25 -7.58
CA LEU A 59 24.91 -20.95 -8.19
C LEU A 59 25.50 -20.88 -9.61
N PHE A 60 26.71 -21.42 -9.80
CA PHE A 60 27.33 -21.55 -11.11
C PHE A 60 26.56 -22.52 -12.02
N ILE A 61 26.13 -23.68 -11.51
CA ILE A 61 25.35 -24.66 -12.28
C ILE A 61 23.99 -24.06 -12.68
N LYS A 62 23.32 -23.34 -11.77
CA LYS A 62 22.02 -22.70 -12.04
C LYS A 62 22.16 -21.54 -13.03
N GLY A 63 23.21 -20.72 -12.90
CA GLY A 63 23.55 -19.67 -13.85
C GLY A 63 23.89 -20.21 -15.25
N PHE A 64 24.65 -21.29 -15.32
CA PHE A 64 25.01 -21.94 -16.58
C PHE A 64 23.79 -22.56 -17.29
N ARG A 65 22.88 -23.22 -16.55
CA ARG A 65 21.62 -23.76 -17.11
C ARG A 65 20.67 -22.66 -17.60
N LEU A 66 20.55 -21.56 -16.85
CA LEU A 66 19.74 -20.41 -17.26
C LEU A 66 20.32 -19.69 -18.47
N TRP A 67 21.65 -19.58 -18.56
CA TRP A 67 22.34 -19.05 -19.73
C TRP A 67 22.10 -19.91 -20.98
N GLN A 68 22.19 -21.23 -20.85
CA GLN A 68 21.92 -22.17 -21.95
C GLN A 68 20.46 -22.10 -22.44
N ARG A 69 19.51 -21.80 -21.55
CA ARG A 69 18.09 -21.78 -21.88
C ARG A 69 17.58 -20.41 -22.34
N GLU A 70 18.12 -19.33 -21.80
CA GLU A 70 17.53 -17.98 -21.91
C GLU A 70 18.58 -16.89 -22.22
N GLY A 71 19.83 -17.27 -22.51
CA GLY A 71 20.92 -16.34 -22.84
C GLY A 71 21.25 -15.36 -21.72
N LEU A 72 21.78 -14.17 -22.09
CA LEU A 72 22.11 -13.12 -21.11
C LEU A 72 20.89 -12.64 -20.31
N HIS A 73 19.66 -12.78 -20.85
CA HIS A 73 18.42 -12.44 -20.16
C HIS A 73 18.12 -13.37 -18.96
N GLY A 74 18.51 -14.65 -19.03
CA GLY A 74 18.41 -15.58 -17.92
C GLY A 74 19.39 -15.26 -16.78
N LEU A 75 20.58 -14.76 -17.13
CA LEU A 75 21.58 -14.29 -16.18
C LEU A 75 21.20 -12.97 -15.52
N THR A 76 20.67 -11.99 -16.27
CA THR A 76 20.21 -10.72 -15.69
C THR A 76 19.01 -10.92 -14.76
N ARG A 77 18.14 -11.90 -15.01
CA ARG A 77 17.06 -12.29 -14.09
C ARG A 77 17.57 -13.00 -12.84
N LEU A 78 18.61 -13.84 -12.98
CA LEU A 78 19.28 -14.45 -11.83
C LEU A 78 19.97 -13.37 -10.99
N ILE A 79 20.67 -12.42 -11.60
CA ILE A 79 21.36 -11.31 -10.93
C ILE A 79 20.36 -10.33 -10.28
N HIS A 80 19.23 -10.01 -10.91
CA HIS A 80 18.14 -9.27 -10.27
C HIS A 80 17.48 -10.06 -9.13
N GLY A 81 17.35 -11.39 -9.28
CA GLY A 81 16.83 -12.28 -8.24
C GLY A 81 17.78 -12.52 -7.08
N LEU A 82 19.08 -12.21 -7.23
CA LEU A 82 20.08 -12.39 -6.17
C LEU A 82 20.03 -11.30 -5.08
N GLY A 83 19.24 -10.24 -5.28
CA GLY A 83 18.98 -9.21 -4.27
C GLY A 83 17.71 -9.41 -3.44
N HIS A 84 16.87 -10.40 -3.76
CA HIS A 84 15.60 -10.62 -3.07
C HIS A 84 15.65 -11.86 -2.18
N ILE A 85 15.52 -11.65 -0.87
CA ILE A 85 15.32 -12.72 0.11
C ILE A 85 13.98 -13.43 -0.17
N SER A 86 13.97 -14.76 -0.13
CA SER A 86 12.70 -15.48 -0.21
C SER A 86 11.90 -15.30 1.08
N TYR A 87 10.58 -15.35 1.03
CA TYR A 87 9.76 -15.21 2.24
C TYR A 87 10.10 -16.25 3.33
N ARG A 88 10.40 -17.49 2.91
CA ARG A 88 10.86 -18.54 3.83
C ARG A 88 12.19 -18.18 4.53
N GLU A 89 13.12 -17.60 3.77
CA GLU A 89 14.40 -17.15 4.33
C GLU A 89 14.20 -15.94 5.25
N TRP A 90 13.29 -15.04 4.90
CA TRP A 90 12.91 -13.90 5.74
C TRP A 90 12.31 -14.36 7.08
N ILE A 91 11.38 -15.32 7.06
CA ILE A 91 10.80 -15.92 8.27
C ILE A 91 11.92 -16.49 9.16
N SER A 92 12.81 -17.31 8.57
CA SER A 92 13.86 -17.97 9.34
C SER A 92 14.84 -17.00 10.02
N ARG A 93 14.97 -15.77 9.50
CA ARG A 93 15.90 -14.77 10.02
C ARG A 93 15.24 -13.78 10.97
N TYR A 94 13.97 -13.44 10.74
CA TYR A 94 13.35 -12.26 11.37
C TYR A 94 12.01 -12.52 12.06
N ASP A 95 11.32 -13.63 11.78
CA ASP A 95 9.97 -13.91 12.30
C ASP A 95 9.91 -15.17 13.17
N MET A 96 10.99 -15.96 13.22
CA MET A 96 11.12 -17.10 14.13
C MET A 96 11.68 -16.65 15.48
N LEU A 97 10.92 -16.90 16.55
CA LEU A 97 11.37 -16.63 17.91
C LEU A 97 12.39 -17.66 18.38
N THR A 98 13.45 -17.17 19.02
CA THR A 98 14.45 -17.99 19.72
C THR A 98 14.04 -18.22 21.18
N GLU A 99 14.71 -19.15 21.87
CA GLU A 99 14.52 -19.35 23.31
C GLU A 99 14.86 -18.10 24.14
N HIS A 100 15.82 -17.28 23.66
CA HIS A 100 16.13 -16.00 24.29
C HIS A 100 14.97 -15.00 24.12
N ASP A 101 14.31 -14.96 22.95
CA ASP A 101 13.14 -14.12 22.73
C ASP A 101 11.97 -14.55 23.63
N ARG A 102 11.72 -15.86 23.76
CA ARG A 102 10.70 -16.41 24.69
C ARG A 102 10.94 -16.00 26.13
N SER A 103 12.19 -16.09 26.56
CA SER A 103 12.59 -15.71 27.92
C SER A 103 12.39 -14.21 28.14
N SER A 104 12.77 -13.38 27.17
CA SER A 104 12.60 -11.92 27.21
C SER A 104 11.12 -11.51 27.23
N ILE A 105 10.29 -12.15 26.40
CA ILE A 105 8.84 -11.96 26.38
C ILE A 105 8.24 -12.34 27.75
N SER A 106 8.65 -13.46 28.33
CA SER A 106 8.18 -13.90 29.65
C SER A 106 8.53 -12.90 30.75
N CYS A 107 9.77 -12.38 30.77
CA CYS A 107 10.17 -11.31 31.69
C CYS A 107 9.34 -10.03 31.48
N HIS A 108 9.09 -9.65 30.23
CA HIS A 108 8.27 -8.47 29.93
C HIS A 108 6.83 -8.64 30.42
N ILE A 109 6.21 -9.79 30.15
CA ILE A 109 4.86 -10.12 30.66
C ILE A 109 4.82 -10.04 32.18
N ALA A 110 5.86 -10.54 32.86
CA ALA A 110 5.96 -10.46 34.32
C ALA A 110 5.98 -9.00 34.82
N ALA A 111 6.57 -8.09 34.05
CA ALA A 111 6.64 -6.66 34.35
C ALA A 111 5.40 -5.84 33.92
N MET A 112 4.48 -6.40 33.11
CA MET A 112 3.28 -5.69 32.66
C MET A 112 2.37 -5.30 33.83
N THR A 113 1.96 -4.05 33.85
CA THR A 113 1.03 -3.48 34.85
C THR A 113 -0.43 -3.69 34.46
N TYR A 114 -0.73 -3.60 33.16
CA TYR A 114 -2.04 -3.95 32.62
C TYR A 114 -2.00 -5.35 32.00
N ARG A 115 -2.91 -6.23 32.44
CA ARG A 115 -3.00 -7.61 31.94
C ARG A 115 -4.42 -7.88 31.45
N PRO A 116 -4.82 -7.33 30.28
CA PRO A 116 -6.16 -7.54 29.74
C PRO A 116 -6.46 -9.03 29.57
N LEU A 117 -7.67 -9.45 29.91
CA LEU A 117 -8.18 -10.76 29.48
C LEU A 117 -8.63 -10.64 28.03
N ILE A 118 -8.07 -11.48 27.15
CA ILE A 118 -8.43 -11.52 25.72
C ILE A 118 -9.26 -12.78 25.46
N SER A 119 -10.52 -12.60 25.04
CA SER A 119 -11.41 -13.69 24.65
C SER A 119 -11.28 -13.99 23.18
N VAL A 120 -10.66 -15.12 22.82
CA VAL A 120 -10.56 -15.57 21.44
C VAL A 120 -11.88 -16.21 21.03
N LEU A 121 -12.59 -15.63 20.06
CA LEU A 121 -13.86 -16.15 19.55
C LEU A 121 -13.57 -17.10 18.39
N MET A 122 -14.08 -18.33 18.48
CA MET A 122 -13.89 -19.36 17.46
C MET A 122 -15.23 -20.03 17.09
N PRO A 123 -15.98 -19.49 16.11
CA PRO A 123 -17.11 -20.20 15.53
C PRO A 123 -16.60 -21.48 14.85
N THR A 124 -17.24 -22.63 15.07
CA THR A 124 -16.76 -23.94 14.60
C THR A 124 -17.85 -24.69 13.86
N TYR A 125 -17.54 -25.27 12.69
CA TYR A 125 -18.48 -26.12 11.95
C TYR A 125 -17.78 -27.18 11.09
N ASN A 126 -17.94 -28.46 11.44
CA ASN A 126 -17.47 -29.63 10.67
C ASN A 126 -15.99 -29.58 10.26
N THR A 127 -15.14 -28.94 11.07
CA THR A 127 -13.72 -28.75 10.81
C THR A 127 -12.98 -30.10 10.78
N PRO A 128 -12.06 -30.35 9.83
CA PRO A 128 -11.21 -31.53 9.87
C PRO A 128 -10.40 -31.62 11.18
N GLU A 129 -10.31 -32.83 11.74
CA GLU A 129 -9.69 -33.10 13.05
C GLU A 129 -8.33 -32.43 13.23
N CYS A 130 -7.42 -32.61 12.27
CA CYS A 130 -6.06 -32.08 12.38
C CYS A 130 -5.99 -30.54 12.39
N PHE A 131 -6.94 -29.85 11.74
CA PHE A 131 -6.96 -28.40 11.69
C PHE A 131 -7.61 -27.82 12.93
N LEU A 132 -8.70 -28.43 13.42
CA LEU A 132 -9.32 -28.03 14.67
C LEU A 132 -8.36 -28.17 15.86
N GLN A 133 -7.61 -29.29 15.92
CA GLN A 133 -6.58 -29.49 16.94
C GLN A 133 -5.50 -28.42 16.86
N LYS A 134 -5.01 -28.10 15.66
CA LYS A 134 -4.00 -27.04 15.47
C LYS A 134 -4.51 -25.65 15.87
N ALA A 135 -5.75 -25.30 15.54
CA ALA A 135 -6.34 -24.03 15.91
C ALA A 135 -6.39 -23.87 17.43
N ILE A 136 -6.95 -24.86 18.14
CA ILE A 136 -7.00 -24.88 19.61
C ILE A 136 -5.60 -24.82 20.22
N GLU A 137 -4.67 -25.62 19.70
CA GLU A 137 -3.30 -25.69 20.20
C GLU A 137 -2.53 -24.39 19.98
N SER A 138 -2.79 -23.66 18.89
CA SER A 138 -2.19 -22.35 18.63
C SER A 138 -2.59 -21.29 19.69
N VAL A 139 -3.80 -21.41 20.25
CA VAL A 139 -4.27 -20.58 21.37
C VAL A 139 -3.67 -21.06 22.70
N ARG A 140 -3.62 -22.38 22.92
CA ARG A 140 -3.02 -22.96 24.14
C ARG A 140 -1.55 -22.58 24.32
N ASN A 141 -0.81 -22.49 23.21
CA ASN A 141 0.61 -22.18 23.16
C ASN A 141 0.94 -20.68 23.16
N GLN A 142 -0.06 -19.81 23.35
CA GLN A 142 0.20 -18.38 23.47
C GLN A 142 1.11 -18.08 24.66
N LEU A 143 2.18 -17.30 24.43
CA LEU A 143 3.11 -16.88 25.48
C LEU A 143 2.45 -15.97 26.53
N TYR A 144 1.48 -15.16 26.10
CA TYR A 144 0.67 -14.37 27.02
C TYR A 144 -0.38 -15.25 27.71
N PRO A 145 -0.45 -15.30 29.06
CA PRO A 145 -1.25 -16.31 29.75
C PRO A 145 -2.72 -15.94 29.98
N ASN A 146 -3.07 -14.64 29.92
CA ASN A 146 -4.40 -14.16 30.30
C ASN A 146 -5.37 -14.13 29.11
N TRP A 147 -5.81 -15.30 28.70
CA TRP A 147 -6.78 -15.49 27.63
C TRP A 147 -7.85 -16.51 28.02
N GLU A 148 -8.96 -16.47 27.30
CA GLU A 148 -9.93 -17.56 27.24
C GLU A 148 -10.29 -17.84 25.78
N LEU A 149 -10.63 -19.09 25.47
CA LEU A 149 -11.05 -19.51 24.14
C LEU A 149 -12.55 -19.80 24.17
N CYS A 150 -13.32 -18.94 23.52
CA CYS A 150 -14.78 -18.98 23.45
C CYS A 150 -15.21 -19.66 22.14
N ILE A 151 -15.59 -20.93 22.23
CA ILE A 151 -15.96 -21.76 21.09
C ILE A 151 -17.48 -21.87 20.99
N ALA A 152 -18.02 -21.60 19.81
CA ALA A 152 -19.41 -21.90 19.48
C ALA A 152 -19.44 -22.93 18.35
N ASP A 153 -19.77 -24.18 18.70
CA ASP A 153 -20.00 -25.22 17.71
C ASP A 153 -21.38 -25.01 17.07
N ASP A 154 -21.40 -24.73 15.77
CA ASP A 154 -22.60 -24.36 15.01
C ASP A 154 -23.35 -25.59 14.48
N ALA A 155 -23.67 -26.49 15.42
CA ALA A 155 -24.32 -27.78 15.16
C ALA A 155 -23.53 -28.69 14.21
N SER A 156 -22.24 -28.94 14.51
CA SER A 156 -21.43 -29.88 13.74
C SER A 156 -22.04 -31.29 13.77
N HIS A 157 -22.02 -31.95 12.61
CA HIS A 157 -22.48 -33.33 12.47
C HIS A 157 -21.34 -34.34 12.57
N ALA A 158 -20.10 -33.91 12.34
CA ALA A 158 -18.93 -34.77 12.41
C ALA A 158 -18.60 -35.11 13.89
N PRO A 159 -18.65 -36.39 14.31
CA PRO A 159 -18.55 -36.75 15.73
C PRO A 159 -17.22 -36.36 16.39
N HIS A 160 -16.14 -36.32 15.60
CA HIS A 160 -14.81 -35.95 16.11
C HIS A 160 -14.75 -34.51 16.60
N VAL A 161 -15.53 -33.58 16.03
CA VAL A 161 -15.53 -32.17 16.44
C VAL A 161 -15.93 -32.07 17.89
N ARG A 162 -17.08 -32.63 18.26
CA ARG A 162 -17.57 -32.63 19.64
C ARG A 162 -16.58 -33.27 20.61
N ALA A 163 -16.02 -34.42 20.24
CA ALA A 163 -15.05 -35.13 21.08
C ALA A 163 -13.79 -34.29 21.34
N ILE A 164 -13.24 -33.63 20.31
CA ILE A 164 -12.06 -32.77 20.42
C ILE A 164 -12.37 -31.55 21.30
N LEU A 165 -13.53 -30.92 21.11
CA LEU A 165 -13.94 -29.77 21.90
C LEU A 165 -14.12 -30.13 23.37
N GLU A 166 -14.88 -31.18 23.68
CA GLU A 166 -15.07 -31.65 25.07
C GLU A 166 -13.74 -32.02 25.74
N GLN A 167 -12.84 -32.70 25.01
CA GLN A 167 -11.50 -33.02 25.51
C GLN A 167 -10.67 -31.75 25.78
N ALA A 168 -10.71 -30.75 24.90
CA ALA A 168 -9.97 -29.51 25.06
C ALA A 168 -10.41 -28.75 26.33
N ALA A 169 -11.73 -28.61 26.56
CA ALA A 169 -12.25 -27.96 27.77
C ALA A 169 -11.98 -28.75 29.07
N GLN A 170 -11.87 -30.08 29.00
CA GLN A 170 -11.43 -30.87 30.15
C GLN A 170 -9.95 -30.65 30.48
N GLN A 171 -9.11 -30.40 29.48
CA GLN A 171 -7.67 -30.22 29.64
C GLN A 171 -7.27 -28.80 30.03
N ASP A 172 -8.04 -27.79 29.64
CA ASP A 172 -7.77 -26.39 29.95
C ASP A 172 -9.07 -25.64 30.28
N HIS A 173 -9.20 -25.24 31.54
CA HIS A 173 -10.38 -24.53 32.06
C HIS A 173 -10.62 -23.15 31.43
N ARG A 174 -9.64 -22.60 30.71
CA ARG A 174 -9.79 -21.35 29.94
C ARG A 174 -10.56 -21.56 28.64
N ILE A 175 -10.83 -22.80 28.24
CA ILE A 175 -11.58 -23.13 27.03
C ILE A 175 -13.06 -23.32 27.40
N ARG A 176 -13.92 -22.52 26.77
CA ARG A 176 -15.36 -22.45 27.03
C ARG A 176 -16.10 -22.77 25.76
N ILE A 177 -17.09 -23.65 25.84
CA ILE A 177 -17.75 -24.18 24.65
C ILE A 177 -19.26 -24.08 24.81
N VAL A 178 -19.93 -23.66 23.74
CA VAL A 178 -21.37 -23.80 23.57
C VAL A 178 -21.64 -24.64 22.32
N PHE A 179 -22.48 -25.67 22.47
CA PHE A 179 -23.00 -26.45 21.36
C PHE A 179 -24.36 -25.88 20.96
N ARG A 180 -24.43 -25.27 19.78
CA ARG A 180 -25.67 -24.70 19.25
C ARG A 180 -26.59 -25.84 18.79
N GLY A 181 -27.90 -25.67 19.01
CA GLY A 181 -28.91 -26.67 18.61
C GLY A 181 -29.22 -26.67 17.12
N GLU A 182 -28.88 -25.58 16.42
CA GLU A 182 -29.10 -25.39 14.99
C GLU A 182 -27.94 -24.64 14.35
N ASN A 183 -27.72 -24.89 13.05
CA ASN A 183 -26.71 -24.19 12.26
C ASN A 183 -27.20 -22.80 11.89
N GLY A 184 -26.59 -21.76 12.46
CA GLY A 184 -26.91 -20.35 12.20
C GLY A 184 -25.84 -19.63 11.37
N HIS A 185 -24.89 -20.36 10.80
CA HIS A 185 -23.72 -19.87 10.10
C HIS A 185 -22.80 -18.99 10.97
N ILE A 186 -21.74 -18.47 10.35
CA ILE A 186 -20.63 -17.80 11.03
C ILE A 186 -21.06 -16.60 11.87
N SER A 187 -22.04 -15.80 11.44
CA SER A 187 -22.48 -14.62 12.19
C SER A 187 -23.15 -15.00 13.51
N ALA A 188 -24.09 -15.95 13.48
CA ALA A 188 -24.80 -16.38 14.69
C ALA A 188 -23.88 -17.17 15.62
N ALA A 189 -23.02 -18.03 15.07
CA ALA A 189 -22.02 -18.75 15.84
C ALA A 189 -21.03 -17.80 16.54
N SER A 190 -20.53 -16.77 15.83
CA SER A 190 -19.64 -15.76 16.40
C SER A 190 -20.32 -14.95 17.51
N ASN A 191 -21.62 -14.64 17.38
CA ASN A 191 -22.38 -14.00 18.44
C ASN A 191 -22.53 -14.90 19.68
N THR A 192 -22.78 -16.20 19.51
CA THR A 192 -22.80 -17.14 20.64
C THR A 192 -21.45 -17.23 21.34
N ALA A 193 -20.34 -17.18 20.59
CA ALA A 193 -19.01 -17.09 21.19
C ALA A 193 -18.82 -15.75 21.95
N LEU A 194 -19.30 -14.63 21.40
CA LEU A 194 -19.27 -13.32 22.04
C LEU A 194 -20.12 -13.24 23.33
N GLU A 195 -21.23 -13.98 23.40
CA GLU A 195 -22.10 -14.05 24.59
C GLU A 195 -21.38 -14.66 25.79
N ILE A 196 -20.55 -15.68 25.58
CA ILE A 196 -19.80 -16.35 26.66
C ILE A 196 -18.46 -15.67 26.99
N ALA A 197 -18.02 -14.71 26.18
CA ALA A 197 -16.79 -13.96 26.40
C ALA A 197 -16.84 -13.08 27.66
N GLN A 198 -15.76 -13.01 28.40
CA GLN A 198 -15.58 -12.26 29.64
C GLN A 198 -14.42 -11.28 29.57
N GLY A 199 -13.57 -11.37 28.55
CA GLY A 199 -12.44 -10.50 28.32
C GLY A 199 -12.82 -9.06 28.01
N ASP A 200 -11.92 -8.14 28.35
CA ASP A 200 -12.01 -6.72 28.00
C ASP A 200 -11.94 -6.51 26.48
N PHE A 201 -11.28 -7.45 25.80
CA PHE A 201 -11.12 -7.50 24.36
C PHE A 201 -11.51 -8.88 23.82
N ILE A 202 -12.13 -8.88 22.63
CA ILE A 202 -12.35 -10.08 21.82
C ILE A 202 -11.33 -10.13 20.70
N ALA A 203 -10.86 -11.33 20.37
CA ALA A 203 -9.97 -11.60 19.24
C ALA A 203 -10.66 -12.60 18.30
N LEU A 204 -10.56 -12.40 16.99
CA LEU A 204 -11.22 -13.29 16.02
C LEU A 204 -10.26 -14.38 15.52
N LEU A 205 -10.72 -15.64 15.50
CA LEU A 205 -9.98 -16.79 14.99
C LEU A 205 -10.93 -17.77 14.26
N ASP A 206 -10.61 -18.11 13.02
CA ASP A 206 -11.30 -19.19 12.31
C ASP A 206 -10.81 -20.56 12.78
N HIS A 207 -11.73 -21.53 12.80
CA HIS A 207 -11.52 -22.85 13.42
C HIS A 207 -10.48 -23.75 12.73
N ASP A 208 -9.98 -23.38 11.55
CA ASP A 208 -8.98 -24.11 10.76
C ASP A 208 -7.63 -23.36 10.60
N ASP A 209 -7.55 -22.15 11.16
CA ASP A 209 -6.40 -21.26 11.10
C ASP A 209 -5.52 -21.36 12.36
N GLU A 210 -4.36 -20.71 12.36
CA GLU A 210 -3.42 -20.70 13.49
C GLU A 210 -3.02 -19.27 13.87
N LEU A 211 -2.92 -19.01 15.17
CA LEU A 211 -2.25 -17.82 15.69
C LEU A 211 -0.75 -18.05 15.81
N ALA A 212 0.06 -17.01 15.57
CA ALA A 212 1.47 -17.05 15.97
C ALA A 212 1.58 -17.11 17.50
N GLU A 213 2.56 -17.82 18.06
CA GLU A 213 2.70 -18.06 19.51
C GLU A 213 2.85 -16.77 20.36
N SER A 214 3.26 -15.66 19.75
CA SER A 214 3.38 -14.34 20.39
C SER A 214 2.19 -13.41 20.13
N ALA A 215 1.15 -13.85 19.41
CA ALA A 215 0.04 -13.01 18.96
C ALA A 215 -0.63 -12.22 20.09
N LEU A 216 -1.07 -12.91 21.15
CA LEU A 216 -1.74 -12.27 22.28
C LEU A 216 -0.79 -11.43 23.13
N TYR A 217 0.51 -11.74 23.14
CA TYR A 217 1.52 -10.92 23.80
C TYR A 217 1.67 -9.56 23.11
N HIS A 218 1.73 -9.53 21.78
CA HIS A 218 1.83 -8.27 21.05
C HIS A 218 0.61 -7.37 21.27
N VAL A 219 -0.58 -7.96 21.35
CA VAL A 219 -1.83 -7.25 21.70
C VAL A 219 -1.74 -6.67 23.10
N ALA A 220 -1.40 -7.49 24.10
CA ALA A 220 -1.26 -7.02 25.48
C ALA A 220 -0.17 -5.95 25.64
N ARG A 221 0.93 -6.06 24.89
CA ARG A 221 2.01 -5.07 24.86
C ARG A 221 1.50 -3.72 24.34
N ALA A 222 0.85 -3.71 23.17
CA ALA A 222 0.29 -2.48 22.60
C ALA A 222 -0.70 -1.81 23.56
N LEU A 223 -1.49 -2.60 24.28
CA LEU A 223 -2.41 -2.11 25.31
C LEU A 223 -1.72 -1.56 26.58
N ASN A 224 -0.51 -2.04 26.91
CA ASN A 224 0.30 -1.45 27.98
C ASN A 224 0.96 -0.14 27.53
N GLU A 225 1.35 -0.04 26.25
CA GLU A 225 1.89 1.19 25.67
C GLU A 225 0.80 2.26 25.53
N ASN A 226 -0.43 1.87 25.19
CA ASN A 226 -1.59 2.75 25.15
C ASN A 226 -2.88 2.01 25.55
N THR A 227 -3.40 2.32 26.75
CA THR A 227 -4.63 1.73 27.27
C THR A 227 -5.90 2.27 26.61
N SER A 228 -5.82 3.33 25.80
CA SER A 228 -6.97 3.93 25.11
C SER A 228 -7.37 3.18 23.83
N LEU A 229 -6.57 2.21 23.37
CA LEU A 229 -6.82 1.48 22.13
C LEU A 229 -8.12 0.68 22.22
N ASP A 230 -8.94 0.77 21.17
CA ASP A 230 -10.24 0.11 21.05
C ASP A 230 -10.23 -1.01 20.00
N LEU A 231 -9.37 -0.88 18.98
CA LEU A 231 -9.26 -1.82 17.88
C LEU A 231 -7.78 -2.04 17.53
N LEU A 232 -7.36 -3.30 17.48
CA LEU A 232 -6.04 -3.68 17.01
C LEU A 232 -6.16 -4.68 15.86
N TYR A 233 -5.24 -4.61 14.91
CA TYR A 233 -5.14 -5.59 13.83
C TYR A 233 -3.68 -5.87 13.49
N SER A 234 -3.40 -7.06 12.94
CA SER A 234 -2.04 -7.50 12.63
C SER A 234 -1.81 -7.73 11.14
N ASP A 235 -0.53 -7.87 10.77
CA ASP A 235 -0.17 -8.52 9.53
C ASP A 235 -0.55 -10.02 9.57
N GLU A 236 -0.71 -10.62 8.39
CA GLU A 236 -1.09 -12.02 8.25
C GLU A 236 -0.39 -12.66 7.05
N ASP A 237 -0.35 -13.99 7.02
CA ASP A 237 0.04 -14.74 5.85
C ASP A 237 -0.81 -16.01 5.70
N LYS A 238 -0.47 -16.84 4.72
CA LYS A 238 -1.12 -18.12 4.46
C LYS A 238 -0.23 -19.27 4.89
N ILE A 239 -0.84 -20.35 5.35
CA ILE A 239 -0.16 -21.60 5.72
C ILE A 239 -0.79 -22.77 4.96
N ASP A 240 0.04 -23.58 4.30
CA ASP A 240 -0.44 -24.77 3.59
C ASP A 240 -0.67 -25.96 4.54
N ILE A 241 -1.19 -27.06 3.99
CA ILE A 241 -1.44 -28.30 4.73
C ILE A 241 -0.18 -28.94 5.34
N HIS A 242 1.02 -28.55 4.87
CA HIS A 242 2.31 -29.01 5.38
C HIS A 242 2.94 -28.04 6.37
N GLY A 243 2.24 -26.97 6.76
CA GLY A 243 2.76 -25.96 7.67
C GLY A 243 3.72 -24.95 7.02
N ARG A 244 3.79 -24.90 5.69
CA ARG A 244 4.65 -23.93 5.00
C ARG A 244 3.91 -22.61 4.82
N ARG A 245 4.51 -21.53 5.31
CA ARG A 245 3.99 -20.16 5.24
C ARG A 245 4.33 -19.47 3.92
N PHE A 246 3.38 -18.73 3.34
CA PHE A 246 3.48 -18.01 2.06
C PHE A 246 2.43 -16.89 1.95
N GLY A 247 2.49 -16.06 0.90
CA GLY A 247 1.42 -15.11 0.60
C GLY A 247 1.21 -14.04 1.68
N HIS A 248 2.30 -13.46 2.18
CA HIS A 248 2.28 -12.42 3.21
C HIS A 248 1.47 -11.19 2.79
N TYR A 249 0.69 -10.67 3.73
CA TYR A 249 0.05 -9.37 3.63
C TYR A 249 0.52 -8.46 4.77
N PHE A 250 1.55 -7.68 4.46
CA PHE A 250 2.09 -6.60 5.26
C PHE A 250 1.26 -5.33 5.03
N LYS A 251 0.39 -5.04 6.00
CA LYS A 251 -0.60 -3.97 5.97
C LYS A 251 0.03 -2.63 6.34
N PRO A 252 -0.44 -1.50 5.80
CA PRO A 252 -0.11 -0.21 6.38
C PRO A 252 -0.76 -0.05 7.76
N ASP A 253 -0.36 1.00 8.47
CA ASP A 253 -1.11 1.50 9.61
C ASP A 253 -2.50 1.99 9.16
N TRP A 254 -3.30 2.52 10.10
CA TRP A 254 -4.70 2.84 9.84
C TRP A 254 -4.87 3.71 8.59
N ASN A 255 -5.48 3.12 7.57
CA ASN A 255 -5.65 3.71 6.25
C ASN A 255 -7.14 3.64 5.88
N PRO A 256 -7.96 4.63 6.27
CA PRO A 256 -9.42 4.54 6.18
C PRO A 256 -9.92 4.37 4.75
N ASP A 257 -9.26 4.99 3.77
CA ASP A 257 -9.67 4.87 2.37
C ASP A 257 -9.29 3.51 1.78
N LEU A 258 -8.11 2.96 2.13
CA LEU A 258 -7.78 1.59 1.75
C LEU A 258 -8.71 0.59 2.44
N PHE A 259 -9.06 0.82 3.70
CA PHE A 259 -10.02 -0.01 4.44
C PHE A 259 -11.44 0.04 3.83
N CYS A 260 -11.82 1.14 3.19
CA CYS A 260 -13.07 1.22 2.42
C CYS A 260 -12.93 0.61 1.01
N SER A 261 -11.73 0.26 0.59
CA SER A 261 -11.43 -0.39 -0.68
C SER A 261 -11.18 -1.90 -0.54
N GLN A 262 -10.72 -2.37 0.61
CA GLN A 262 -10.53 -3.78 0.93
C GLN A 262 -10.57 -4.00 2.44
N ASN A 263 -10.95 -5.21 2.87
CA ASN A 263 -10.93 -5.53 4.29
C ASN A 263 -9.48 -5.67 4.79
N MET A 264 -9.00 -4.68 5.55
CA MET A 264 -7.70 -4.74 6.24
C MET A 264 -7.80 -5.33 7.66
N ILE A 265 -9.00 -5.43 8.21
CA ILE A 265 -9.26 -5.82 9.60
C ILE A 265 -10.11 -7.08 9.59
N SER A 266 -9.47 -8.18 9.22
CA SER A 266 -10.01 -9.53 9.22
C SER A 266 -9.60 -10.26 10.51
N HIS A 267 -8.69 -11.22 10.39
CA HIS A 267 -8.12 -12.02 11.47
C HIS A 267 -6.60 -11.82 11.45
N LEU A 268 -5.92 -11.44 12.51
CA LEU A 268 -6.36 -11.24 13.88
C LEU A 268 -6.88 -9.81 14.10
N GLY A 269 -8.20 -9.61 14.01
CA GLY A 269 -8.86 -8.41 14.51
C GLY A 269 -9.16 -8.53 15.99
N VAL A 270 -8.76 -7.54 16.79
CA VAL A 270 -8.98 -7.47 18.23
C VAL A 270 -9.79 -6.24 18.57
N TYR A 271 -10.96 -6.44 19.17
CA TYR A 271 -11.95 -5.40 19.40
C TYR A 271 -12.23 -5.25 20.89
N ARG A 272 -12.40 -4.02 21.38
CA ARG A 272 -12.91 -3.80 22.73
C ARG A 272 -14.31 -4.43 22.85
N THR A 273 -14.47 -5.34 23.80
CA THR A 273 -15.67 -6.17 23.95
C THR A 273 -16.92 -5.32 24.17
N SER A 274 -16.81 -4.25 24.96
CA SER A 274 -17.95 -3.36 25.26
C SER A 274 -18.50 -2.68 24.01
N ILE A 275 -17.64 -2.21 23.11
CA ILE A 275 -18.04 -1.56 21.86
C ILE A 275 -18.65 -2.60 20.90
N ALA A 276 -18.01 -3.76 20.76
CA ALA A 276 -18.53 -4.85 19.91
C ALA A 276 -19.94 -5.29 20.34
N ARG A 277 -20.21 -5.36 21.64
CA ARG A 277 -21.55 -5.61 22.19
C ARG A 277 -22.51 -4.46 21.95
N ALA A 278 -22.08 -3.21 22.14
CA ALA A 278 -22.92 -2.03 21.95
C ALA A 278 -23.42 -1.87 20.51
N ILE A 279 -22.63 -2.28 19.52
CA ILE A 279 -23.02 -2.29 18.10
C ILE A 279 -23.81 -3.54 17.68
N GLY A 280 -24.13 -4.43 18.62
CA GLY A 280 -24.93 -5.64 18.39
C GLY A 280 -24.17 -6.84 17.80
N GLY A 281 -22.84 -6.87 17.89
CA GLY A 281 -22.03 -7.99 17.41
C GLY A 281 -22.07 -8.16 15.88
N PHE A 282 -22.09 -9.41 15.42
CA PHE A 282 -22.09 -9.82 14.01
C PHE A 282 -23.52 -9.83 13.46
N ARG A 283 -23.76 -9.17 12.31
CA ARG A 283 -25.10 -9.14 11.69
C ARG A 283 -25.32 -10.36 10.82
N THR A 284 -26.43 -11.07 11.03
CA THR A 284 -26.89 -12.12 10.11
C THR A 284 -27.19 -11.55 8.74
N GLY A 285 -26.93 -12.31 7.69
CA GLY A 285 -27.08 -11.92 6.29
C GLY A 285 -25.78 -11.42 5.67
N TYR A 286 -24.77 -11.07 6.48
CA TYR A 286 -23.44 -10.59 6.07
C TYR A 286 -22.37 -11.68 6.00
N GLU A 287 -22.79 -12.95 6.02
CA GLU A 287 -21.88 -14.09 5.99
C GLU A 287 -20.94 -14.01 4.77
N GLY A 288 -19.66 -14.28 4.99
CA GLY A 288 -18.58 -14.09 4.03
C GLY A 288 -17.92 -12.71 4.06
N SER A 289 -18.53 -11.73 4.74
CA SER A 289 -17.96 -10.39 4.97
C SER A 289 -18.31 -9.85 6.37
N GLN A 290 -18.67 -10.73 7.30
CA GLN A 290 -19.17 -10.38 8.63
C GLN A 290 -18.14 -9.65 9.48
N ASP A 291 -16.86 -9.94 9.26
CA ASP A 291 -15.70 -9.28 9.86
C ASP A 291 -15.57 -7.83 9.37
N TRP A 292 -15.64 -7.60 8.05
CA TRP A 292 -15.61 -6.25 7.48
C TRP A 292 -16.83 -5.44 7.91
N ASP A 293 -18.02 -6.07 7.95
CA ASP A 293 -19.25 -5.45 8.47
C ASP A 293 -19.10 -5.00 9.93
N LEU A 294 -18.58 -5.88 10.79
CA LEU A 294 -18.31 -5.57 12.18
C LEU A 294 -17.33 -4.40 12.28
N ALA A 295 -16.20 -4.46 11.59
CA ALA A 295 -15.17 -3.44 11.61
C ALA A 295 -15.68 -2.07 11.12
N LEU A 296 -16.44 -2.01 10.02
CA LEU A 296 -17.04 -0.77 9.50
C LEU A 296 -18.00 -0.11 10.50
N ARG A 297 -18.79 -0.90 11.22
CA ARG A 297 -19.67 -0.39 12.29
C ARG A 297 -18.86 0.00 13.53
N PHE A 298 -17.83 -0.75 13.87
CA PHE A 298 -16.97 -0.50 15.03
C PHE A 298 -16.21 0.82 14.90
N ILE A 299 -15.61 1.11 13.74
CA ILE A 299 -14.89 2.38 13.52
C ILE A 299 -15.78 3.62 13.60
N ALA A 300 -17.11 3.45 13.49
CA ALA A 300 -18.06 4.55 13.72
C ALA A 300 -18.27 4.87 15.21
N GLN A 301 -17.83 4.00 16.12
CA GLN A 301 -17.96 4.14 17.57
C GLN A 301 -16.63 4.44 18.29
N THR A 302 -15.53 4.55 17.54
CA THR A 302 -14.20 4.86 18.07
C THR A 302 -13.56 5.99 17.26
N GLN A 303 -12.36 6.40 17.65
CA GLN A 303 -11.59 7.46 17.00
C GLN A 303 -10.37 6.85 16.29
N PRO A 304 -9.87 7.46 15.19
CA PRO A 304 -8.69 6.96 14.48
C PRO A 304 -7.47 6.71 15.37
N ALA A 305 -7.25 7.54 16.40
CA ALA A 305 -6.13 7.40 17.33
C ALA A 305 -6.21 6.17 18.26
N HIS A 306 -7.37 5.50 18.33
CA HIS A 306 -7.60 4.30 19.13
C HIS A 306 -7.52 3.02 18.29
N ILE A 307 -7.23 3.13 17.00
CA ILE A 307 -7.03 2.02 16.07
C ILE A 307 -5.53 1.81 15.89
N HIS A 308 -5.04 0.61 16.16
CA HIS A 308 -3.62 0.31 16.13
C HIS A 308 -3.29 -0.89 15.25
N HIS A 309 -2.28 -0.72 14.41
CA HIS A 309 -1.72 -1.79 13.61
C HIS A 309 -0.49 -2.37 14.32
N ILE A 310 -0.45 -3.70 14.42
CA ILE A 310 0.70 -4.45 14.92
C ILE A 310 1.44 -5.05 13.71
N PRO A 311 2.59 -4.48 13.30
CA PRO A 311 3.31 -4.87 12.08
C PRO A 311 4.11 -6.17 12.22
N HIS A 312 3.45 -7.22 12.71
CA HIS A 312 3.96 -8.58 12.87
C HIS A 312 2.95 -9.56 12.26
N ILE A 313 3.44 -10.66 11.67
CA ILE A 313 2.57 -11.72 11.18
C ILE A 313 2.07 -12.52 12.38
N LEU A 314 0.85 -12.22 12.84
CA LEU A 314 0.28 -12.85 14.05
C LEU A 314 -0.84 -13.86 13.74
N TYR A 315 -1.18 -14.00 12.46
CA TYR A 315 -2.27 -14.86 12.00
C TYR A 315 -1.88 -15.60 10.72
N HIS A 316 -2.20 -16.89 10.66
CA HIS A 316 -1.89 -17.79 9.55
C HIS A 316 -3.15 -18.40 8.95
N TRP A 317 -3.56 -17.90 7.79
CA TRP A 317 -4.73 -18.36 7.03
C TRP A 317 -4.45 -19.71 6.38
N ARG A 318 -5.23 -20.73 6.70
CA ARG A 318 -5.08 -22.05 6.09
C ARG A 318 -5.53 -22.02 4.63
N ALA A 319 -4.61 -22.38 3.75
CA ALA A 319 -4.91 -22.61 2.34
C ALA A 319 -5.27 -24.09 2.10
N ILE A 320 -6.57 -24.41 2.15
CA ILE A 320 -7.12 -25.74 1.78
C ILE A 320 -7.87 -25.63 0.45
N PRO A 321 -7.72 -26.58 -0.50
CA PRO A 321 -8.57 -26.64 -1.70
C PRO A 321 -10.06 -26.50 -1.37
N GLY A 322 -10.72 -25.46 -1.90
CA GLY A 322 -12.15 -25.15 -1.65
C GLY A 322 -12.43 -24.13 -0.54
N SER A 323 -11.42 -23.67 0.20
CA SER A 323 -11.55 -22.58 1.19
C SER A 323 -11.66 -21.20 0.53
N THR A 324 -12.32 -20.25 1.21
CA THR A 324 -12.35 -18.82 0.86
C THR A 324 -10.95 -18.21 0.73
N SER A 325 -9.96 -18.77 1.44
CA SER A 325 -8.56 -18.32 1.40
C SER A 325 -7.89 -18.53 0.03
N ILE A 326 -8.40 -19.41 -0.82
CA ILE A 326 -7.87 -19.70 -2.16
C ILE A 326 -8.56 -18.89 -3.25
N SER A 327 -9.86 -18.57 -3.11
CA SER A 327 -10.56 -17.74 -4.09
C SER A 327 -11.86 -17.15 -3.53
N ILE A 328 -11.85 -15.84 -3.24
CA ILE A 328 -13.09 -15.06 -3.00
C ILE A 328 -14.04 -15.17 -4.21
N SER A 329 -13.50 -15.31 -5.43
CA SER A 329 -14.27 -15.50 -6.66
C SER A 329 -15.14 -16.76 -6.70
N ALA A 330 -14.89 -17.77 -5.86
CA ALA A 330 -15.71 -18.98 -5.82
C ALA A 330 -17.07 -18.77 -5.13
N LYS A 331 -17.30 -17.62 -4.49
CA LYS A 331 -18.49 -17.36 -3.65
C LYS A 331 -19.02 -15.95 -3.86
N SER A 332 -19.86 -15.76 -4.89
CA SER A 332 -20.50 -14.48 -5.24
C SER A 332 -21.23 -13.81 -4.07
N TYR A 333 -21.77 -14.59 -3.12
CA TYR A 333 -22.46 -14.07 -1.95
C TYR A 333 -21.57 -13.22 -1.04
N ALA A 334 -20.28 -13.55 -0.90
CA ALA A 334 -19.36 -12.83 -0.02
C ALA A 334 -19.03 -11.44 -0.57
N VAL A 335 -18.88 -11.33 -1.90
CA VAL A 335 -18.66 -10.04 -2.59
C VAL A 335 -19.90 -9.15 -2.47
N GLU A 336 -21.09 -9.72 -2.58
CA GLU A 336 -22.33 -8.96 -2.40
C GLU A 336 -22.53 -8.51 -0.94
N ALA A 337 -22.22 -9.39 0.02
CA ALA A 337 -22.22 -9.02 1.44
C ALA A 337 -21.25 -7.85 1.71
N ALA A 338 -20.04 -7.89 1.17
CA ALA A 338 -19.06 -6.81 1.28
C ALA A 338 -19.55 -5.48 0.67
N ARG A 339 -20.13 -5.54 -0.54
CA ARG A 339 -20.74 -4.38 -1.19
C ARG A 339 -21.85 -3.78 -0.33
N ARG A 340 -22.69 -4.63 0.28
CA ARG A 340 -23.75 -4.19 1.19
C ARG A 340 -23.18 -3.55 2.46
N SER A 341 -22.13 -4.12 3.07
CA SER A 341 -21.46 -3.54 4.24
C SER A 341 -20.96 -2.12 3.96
N LEU A 342 -20.30 -1.91 2.82
CA LEU A 342 -19.84 -0.58 2.40
C LEU A 342 -21.01 0.37 2.13
N THR A 343 -22.06 -0.12 1.45
CA THR A 343 -23.27 0.70 1.17
C THR A 343 -23.93 1.18 2.46
N ASP A 344 -24.12 0.29 3.44
CA ASP A 344 -24.64 0.62 4.77
C ASP A 344 -23.76 1.64 5.50
N TYR A 345 -22.42 1.45 5.45
CA TYR A 345 -21.45 2.32 6.08
C TYR A 345 -21.52 3.77 5.56
N TRP A 346 -21.58 3.95 4.24
CA TRP A 346 -21.69 5.26 3.59
C TRP A 346 -23.08 5.88 3.77
N SER A 347 -24.14 5.06 3.71
CA SER A 347 -25.53 5.48 3.95
C SER A 347 -25.72 6.06 5.36
N THR A 348 -25.14 5.41 6.38
CA THR A 348 -25.19 5.87 7.78
C THR A 348 -24.51 7.24 7.95
N ARG A 349 -23.50 7.55 7.11
CA ARG A 349 -22.81 8.84 7.08
C ARG A 349 -23.50 9.90 6.22
N LYS A 350 -24.61 9.53 5.55
CA LYS A 350 -25.34 10.39 4.60
C LYS A 350 -24.46 10.89 3.44
N ILE A 351 -23.45 10.09 3.06
CA ILE A 351 -22.58 10.38 1.92
C ILE A 351 -23.04 9.49 0.76
N ARG A 352 -23.41 10.12 -0.36
CA ARG A 352 -23.78 9.40 -1.57
C ARG A 352 -22.50 8.98 -2.30
N VAL A 353 -22.39 7.69 -2.58
CA VAL A 353 -21.22 7.10 -3.24
C VAL A 353 -21.63 6.18 -4.38
N GLU A 354 -20.71 5.96 -5.31
CA GLU A 354 -20.74 4.90 -6.31
C GLU A 354 -19.62 3.90 -6.01
N LEU A 355 -19.98 2.63 -5.91
CA LEU A 355 -19.05 1.54 -5.61
C LEU A 355 -18.74 0.75 -6.88
N GLU A 356 -17.49 0.83 -7.36
CA GLU A 356 -16.99 0.06 -8.49
C GLU A 356 -16.24 -1.17 -7.98
N GLY A 357 -16.59 -2.37 -8.44
CA GLY A 357 -15.85 -3.58 -8.10
C GLY A 357 -14.60 -3.69 -8.99
N VAL A 358 -13.43 -3.86 -8.39
CA VAL A 358 -12.14 -3.95 -9.10
C VAL A 358 -11.72 -5.40 -9.26
N GLU A 359 -11.72 -6.10 -8.14
CA GLU A 359 -11.43 -7.53 -8.00
C GLU A 359 -12.43 -8.10 -6.97
N PRO A 360 -12.65 -9.42 -6.90
CA PRO A 360 -13.49 -10.01 -5.87
C PRO A 360 -13.06 -9.56 -4.46
N GLY A 361 -13.97 -8.91 -3.73
CA GLY A 361 -13.70 -8.37 -2.39
C GLY A 361 -12.97 -7.01 -2.35
N HIS A 362 -12.70 -6.39 -3.50
CA HIS A 362 -12.00 -5.11 -3.60
C HIS A 362 -12.85 -4.09 -4.39
N PHE A 363 -12.97 -2.89 -3.84
CA PHE A 363 -13.86 -1.85 -4.37
C PHE A 363 -13.15 -0.51 -4.47
N ASN A 364 -13.60 0.32 -5.40
CA ASN A 364 -13.31 1.74 -5.41
C ASN A 364 -14.57 2.51 -5.10
N THR A 365 -14.46 3.42 -4.13
CA THR A 365 -15.55 4.31 -3.73
C THR A 365 -15.37 5.64 -4.42
N SER A 366 -16.30 6.05 -5.28
CA SER A 366 -16.37 7.42 -5.82
C SER A 366 -17.42 8.22 -5.05
N ILE A 367 -17.03 9.39 -4.55
CA ILE A 367 -17.98 10.29 -3.86
C ILE A 367 -18.79 11.06 -4.89
N CYS A 368 -20.12 11.01 -4.81
CA CYS A 368 -20.98 11.79 -5.69
C CYS A 368 -20.88 13.28 -5.33
N LEU A 369 -20.76 14.12 -6.36
CA LEU A 369 -20.75 15.58 -6.18
C LEU A 369 -22.11 16.07 -5.66
N PRO A 370 -22.14 17.21 -4.94
CA PRO A 370 -23.38 17.89 -4.60
C PRO A 370 -24.11 18.36 -5.86
N ALA A 371 -25.42 18.63 -5.74
CA ALA A 371 -26.26 19.09 -6.85
C ALA A 371 -25.73 20.38 -7.51
N THR A 372 -25.05 21.24 -6.73
CA THR A 372 -24.29 22.39 -7.23
C THR A 372 -22.83 22.16 -6.90
N PRO A 373 -22.04 21.61 -7.84
CA PRO A 373 -20.61 21.43 -7.66
C PRO A 373 -19.89 22.77 -7.39
N PRO A 374 -18.83 22.79 -6.58
CA PRO A 374 -18.03 23.98 -6.38
C PRO A 374 -17.27 24.35 -7.65
N VAL A 375 -17.00 25.64 -7.86
CA VAL A 375 -16.09 26.06 -8.92
C VAL A 375 -14.68 25.56 -8.61
N VAL A 376 -14.04 24.90 -9.58
CA VAL A 376 -12.65 24.46 -9.53
C VAL A 376 -11.78 25.42 -10.33
N SER A 377 -10.70 25.92 -9.73
CA SER A 377 -9.65 26.66 -10.45
C SER A 377 -8.51 25.70 -10.80
N ILE A 378 -8.39 25.36 -12.08
CA ILE A 378 -7.30 24.54 -12.61
C ILE A 378 -6.12 25.46 -12.91
N ILE A 379 -5.03 25.31 -12.17
CA ILE A 379 -3.82 26.12 -12.27
C ILE A 379 -2.79 25.32 -13.06
N ILE A 380 -2.41 25.85 -14.22
CA ILE A 380 -1.42 25.25 -15.12
C ILE A 380 -0.22 26.19 -15.22
N LEU A 381 0.96 25.68 -14.89
CA LEU A 381 2.21 26.40 -15.07
C LEU A 381 2.72 26.15 -16.49
N ALA A 382 2.51 27.11 -17.39
CA ALA A 382 2.81 26.96 -18.80
C ALA A 382 4.32 27.06 -19.06
N THR A 383 4.88 26.06 -19.73
CA THR A 383 6.20 26.18 -20.38
C THR A 383 6.04 26.55 -21.86
N ASP A 384 7.12 26.95 -22.53
CA ASP A 384 7.12 27.20 -23.99
C ASP A 384 7.04 25.92 -24.84
N ARG A 385 6.68 24.77 -24.24
CA ARG A 385 6.54 23.47 -24.90
C ARG A 385 5.13 23.30 -25.44
N LEU A 386 4.88 23.83 -26.64
CA LEU A 386 3.60 23.69 -27.35
C LEU A 386 3.07 22.26 -27.34
N ASP A 387 3.93 21.27 -27.60
CA ASP A 387 3.52 19.87 -27.71
C ASP A 387 2.85 19.35 -26.44
N ARG A 388 3.30 19.80 -25.26
CA ARG A 388 2.74 19.40 -23.96
C ARG A 388 1.49 20.18 -23.65
N LEU A 389 1.61 21.50 -23.69
CA LEU A 389 0.55 22.40 -23.31
C LEU A 389 -0.70 22.18 -24.15
N SER A 390 -0.57 21.98 -25.47
CA SER A 390 -1.73 21.70 -26.33
C SER A 390 -2.45 20.42 -25.92
N ARG A 391 -1.74 19.35 -25.58
CA ARG A 391 -2.37 18.08 -25.17
C ARG A 391 -3.06 18.19 -23.80
N CYS A 392 -2.46 18.94 -22.88
CA CYS A 392 -3.08 19.27 -21.60
C CYS A 392 -4.41 20.03 -21.81
N LEU A 393 -4.36 21.09 -22.63
CA LEU A 393 -5.51 21.93 -22.96
C LEU A 393 -6.60 21.17 -23.72
N ASP A 394 -6.23 20.36 -24.71
CA ASP A 394 -7.16 19.50 -25.46
C ASP A 394 -7.85 18.49 -24.54
N GLY A 395 -7.11 17.80 -23.66
CA GLY A 395 -7.71 16.88 -22.68
C GLY A 395 -8.62 17.58 -21.66
N LEU A 396 -8.38 18.85 -21.33
CA LEU A 396 -9.29 19.65 -20.51
C LEU A 396 -10.59 20.03 -21.25
N ASN A 397 -10.53 20.19 -22.57
CA ASN A 397 -11.69 20.47 -23.41
C ASN A 397 -12.53 19.24 -23.72
N ASP A 398 -11.86 18.12 -24.01
CA ASP A 398 -12.45 16.94 -24.63
C ASP A 398 -12.66 15.78 -23.64
N GLU A 399 -11.76 15.64 -22.66
CA GLU A 399 -11.68 14.50 -21.72
C GLU A 399 -11.89 14.93 -20.26
N THR A 400 -12.64 16.01 -20.03
CA THR A 400 -12.97 16.51 -18.68
C THR A 400 -14.44 16.88 -18.55
N ASP A 401 -15.21 15.99 -17.93
CA ASP A 401 -16.62 16.20 -17.60
C ASP A 401 -16.73 16.87 -16.22
N TYR A 402 -16.48 18.17 -16.16
CA TYR A 402 -16.74 19.02 -14.99
C TYR A 402 -17.07 20.44 -15.44
N ALA A 403 -18.34 20.86 -15.36
CA ALA A 403 -18.78 22.13 -15.95
C ALA A 403 -18.27 23.37 -15.19
N GLU A 404 -18.34 23.34 -13.86
CA GLU A 404 -18.05 24.48 -12.97
C GLU A 404 -16.53 24.67 -12.79
N GLN A 405 -15.83 25.12 -13.83
CA GLN A 405 -14.38 25.29 -13.80
C GLN A 405 -13.89 26.59 -14.43
N GLU A 406 -12.77 27.08 -13.92
CA GLU A 406 -11.92 28.07 -14.58
C GLU A 406 -10.51 27.52 -14.74
N ILE A 407 -9.79 28.01 -15.75
CA ILE A 407 -8.43 27.59 -16.04
C ILE A 407 -7.53 28.82 -15.96
N LEU A 408 -6.55 28.75 -15.07
CA LEU A 408 -5.52 29.77 -14.89
C LEU A 408 -4.24 29.27 -15.54
N LEU A 409 -3.98 29.72 -16.75
CA LEU A 409 -2.74 29.41 -17.45
C LEU A 409 -1.69 30.46 -17.07
N VAL A 410 -0.75 30.09 -16.22
CA VAL A 410 0.24 31.01 -15.64
C VAL A 410 1.55 30.89 -16.40
N THR A 411 2.09 32.04 -16.80
CA THR A 411 3.28 32.11 -17.67
C THR A 411 4.07 33.39 -17.37
N SER A 412 5.39 33.37 -17.49
CA SER A 412 6.19 34.61 -17.47
C SER A 412 6.06 35.41 -18.76
N SER A 413 5.90 34.71 -19.88
CA SER A 413 5.64 35.29 -21.20
C SER A 413 5.25 34.16 -22.16
N ILE A 414 4.12 34.27 -22.86
CA ILE A 414 3.83 33.43 -24.03
C ILE A 414 4.17 34.25 -25.26
N THR A 415 5.30 33.92 -25.89
CA THR A 415 5.73 34.55 -27.15
C THR A 415 5.60 33.63 -28.34
N CYS A 416 5.36 32.33 -28.12
CA CYS A 416 5.21 31.35 -29.19
C CYS A 416 3.91 31.59 -29.99
N PRO A 417 3.99 31.91 -31.30
CA PRO A 417 2.81 32.15 -32.12
C PRO A 417 1.84 30.96 -32.18
N ASP A 418 2.38 29.74 -32.16
CA ASP A 418 1.58 28.51 -32.21
C ASP A 418 0.79 28.29 -30.92
N ILE A 419 1.36 28.62 -29.76
CA ILE A 419 0.64 28.56 -28.48
C ILE A 419 -0.49 29.60 -28.49
N LEU A 420 -0.21 30.83 -28.94
CA LEU A 420 -1.23 31.87 -29.05
C LEU A 420 -2.37 31.49 -30.01
N ALA A 421 -2.05 30.87 -31.15
CA ALA A 421 -3.03 30.36 -32.10
C ALA A 421 -3.88 29.23 -31.50
N HIS A 422 -3.25 28.33 -30.73
CA HIS A 422 -3.96 27.27 -30.04
C HIS A 422 -4.92 27.83 -28.97
N LEU A 423 -4.46 28.79 -28.16
CA LEU A 423 -5.30 29.48 -27.17
C LEU A 423 -6.47 30.25 -27.80
N ALA A 424 -6.31 30.77 -29.02
CA ALA A 424 -7.38 31.44 -29.75
C ALA A 424 -8.53 30.48 -30.15
N ASN A 425 -8.24 29.18 -30.28
CA ASN A 425 -9.22 28.14 -30.60
C ASN A 425 -9.88 27.52 -29.35
N TRP A 426 -9.54 28.03 -28.16
CA TRP A 426 -10.07 27.54 -26.90
C TRP A 426 -11.61 27.69 -26.81
N ARG A 427 -12.28 26.69 -26.23
CA ARG A 427 -13.75 26.71 -26.10
C ARG A 427 -14.18 27.81 -25.14
N GLN A 428 -14.99 28.75 -25.62
CA GLN A 428 -15.38 29.94 -24.84
C GLN A 428 -16.23 29.64 -23.60
N ASP A 429 -16.86 28.47 -23.53
CA ASP A 429 -17.63 28.01 -22.37
C ASP A 429 -16.73 27.54 -21.20
N ARG A 430 -15.45 27.30 -21.46
CA ARG A 430 -14.46 27.03 -20.42
C ARG A 430 -13.71 28.32 -20.12
N ASN A 431 -13.86 28.85 -18.91
CA ASN A 431 -13.32 30.15 -18.51
C ASN A 431 -11.78 30.12 -18.40
N LEU A 432 -11.08 30.30 -19.52
CA LEU A 432 -9.62 30.36 -19.58
C LEU A 432 -9.12 31.80 -19.36
N ARG A 433 -8.20 31.92 -18.39
CA ARG A 433 -7.51 33.17 -18.06
C ARG A 433 -6.01 32.93 -18.18
N VAL A 434 -5.38 33.63 -19.11
CA VAL A 434 -3.91 33.64 -19.23
C VAL A 434 -3.36 34.72 -18.32
N LEU A 435 -2.52 34.33 -17.37
CA LEU A 435 -1.99 35.20 -16.33
C LEU A 435 -0.48 35.38 -16.48
N ALA A 436 -0.04 36.62 -16.66
CA ALA A 436 1.37 36.97 -16.71
C ALA A 436 1.94 37.07 -15.28
N TYR A 437 3.01 36.31 -15.02
CA TYR A 437 3.69 36.27 -13.73
C TYR A 437 5.15 36.75 -13.86
N SER A 438 5.50 37.83 -13.15
CA SER A 438 6.82 38.46 -13.22
C SER A 438 7.69 38.23 -11.98
N GLY A 439 7.32 37.29 -11.11
CA GLY A 439 8.07 36.95 -9.89
C GLY A 439 9.13 35.85 -10.11
N PRO A 440 9.70 35.28 -9.03
CA PRO A 440 10.66 34.17 -9.11
C PRO A 440 10.10 32.97 -9.89
N ALA A 441 10.86 32.49 -10.89
CA ALA A 441 10.50 31.36 -11.75
C ALA A 441 10.62 29.99 -11.04
N GLN A 442 9.93 29.85 -9.91
CA GLN A 442 9.98 28.73 -8.98
C GLN A 442 8.56 28.21 -8.78
N HIS A 443 8.36 26.89 -8.89
CA HIS A 443 7.01 26.29 -8.91
C HIS A 443 6.17 26.71 -7.70
N SER A 444 6.72 26.63 -6.49
CA SER A 444 6.01 26.98 -5.25
C SER A 444 5.50 28.42 -5.26
N SER A 445 6.33 29.38 -5.70
CA SER A 445 5.92 30.79 -5.78
C SER A 445 4.85 31.06 -6.82
N ILE A 446 4.96 30.41 -7.98
CA ILE A 446 3.97 30.58 -9.04
C ILE A 446 2.63 30.00 -8.60
N TYR A 447 2.60 28.81 -7.97
CA TYR A 447 1.37 28.22 -7.44
C TYR A 447 0.75 29.07 -6.33
N ASN A 448 1.54 29.56 -5.38
CA ASN A 448 1.06 30.45 -4.32
C ASN A 448 0.42 31.71 -4.88
N TRP A 449 1.08 32.36 -5.84
CA TRP A 449 0.54 33.54 -6.49
C TRP A 449 -0.74 33.24 -7.28
N ALA A 450 -0.75 32.15 -8.05
CA ALA A 450 -1.90 31.75 -8.85
C ALA A 450 -3.13 31.40 -8.00
N ALA A 451 -2.92 30.75 -6.85
CA ALA A 451 -3.97 30.46 -5.88
C ALA A 451 -4.66 31.72 -5.34
N GLN A 452 -3.93 32.84 -5.23
CA GLN A 452 -4.52 34.14 -4.86
C GLN A 452 -5.43 34.70 -5.97
N GLN A 453 -5.12 34.41 -7.24
CA GLN A 453 -5.90 34.85 -8.41
C GLN A 453 -7.13 33.97 -8.71
N ALA A 454 -7.20 32.80 -8.07
CA ALA A 454 -8.28 31.82 -8.22
C ALA A 454 -9.59 32.26 -7.57
N HIS A 455 -10.70 32.09 -8.27
CA HIS A 455 -12.06 32.33 -7.77
C HIS A 455 -12.73 31.04 -7.25
N GLY A 456 -12.24 29.89 -7.68
CA GLY A 456 -12.73 28.58 -7.29
C GLY A 456 -12.56 28.31 -5.78
N LYS A 457 -13.50 27.55 -5.23
CA LYS A 457 -13.42 27.07 -3.84
C LYS A 457 -12.49 25.86 -3.72
N VAL A 458 -12.18 25.23 -4.84
CA VAL A 458 -11.28 24.10 -4.97
C VAL A 458 -10.20 24.49 -5.97
N LEU A 459 -8.95 24.19 -5.65
CA LEU A 459 -7.80 24.38 -6.53
C LEU A 459 -7.40 23.03 -7.10
N CYS A 460 -7.08 22.99 -8.39
CA CYS A 460 -6.46 21.84 -9.04
C CYS A 460 -5.12 22.28 -9.62
N LEU A 461 -4.02 21.80 -9.07
CA LEU A 461 -2.68 21.98 -9.62
C LEU A 461 -2.50 20.94 -10.72
N LEU A 462 -2.14 21.38 -11.92
CA LEU A 462 -1.98 20.50 -13.07
C LEU A 462 -0.71 20.87 -13.84
N SER A 463 0.15 19.88 -14.04
CA SER A 463 1.33 20.04 -14.90
C SER A 463 0.90 20.27 -16.35
N ASP A 464 1.61 21.15 -17.07
CA ASP A 464 1.40 21.33 -18.51
C ASP A 464 1.74 20.07 -19.33
N ALA A 465 2.44 19.11 -18.71
CA ALA A 465 2.72 17.79 -19.26
C ALA A 465 1.65 16.73 -18.95
N ALA A 466 0.64 17.06 -18.13
CA ALA A 466 -0.44 16.15 -17.76
C ALA A 466 -1.61 16.24 -18.75
N GLU A 467 -2.03 15.10 -19.28
CA GLU A 467 -3.13 14.94 -20.22
C GLU A 467 -4.23 14.10 -19.55
N PRO A 468 -5.43 14.66 -19.32
CA PRO A 468 -6.60 13.90 -18.90
C PRO A 468 -6.83 12.65 -19.76
N ALA A 469 -6.92 11.47 -19.13
CA ALA A 469 -7.13 10.19 -19.82
C ALA A 469 -8.51 9.56 -19.55
N SER A 470 -9.39 10.26 -18.83
CA SER A 470 -10.73 9.79 -18.48
C SER A 470 -11.63 10.96 -18.12
N PRO A 471 -12.84 11.08 -18.69
CA PRO A 471 -13.73 12.22 -18.47
C PRO A 471 -14.07 12.48 -16.99
N TRP A 472 -14.03 11.45 -16.17
CA TRP A 472 -14.46 11.50 -14.76
C TRP A 472 -13.32 11.88 -13.79
N TRP A 473 -12.10 12.07 -14.26
CA TRP A 473 -10.91 12.24 -13.43
C TRP A 473 -11.10 13.35 -12.37
N LEU A 474 -11.55 14.54 -12.81
CA LEU A 474 -11.70 15.69 -11.93
C LEU A 474 -12.87 15.51 -10.96
N LYS A 475 -13.99 14.95 -11.43
CA LYS A 475 -15.14 14.63 -10.55
C LYS A 475 -14.74 13.70 -9.42
N ARG A 476 -13.95 12.65 -9.72
CA ARG A 476 -13.44 11.69 -8.73
C ARG A 476 -12.54 12.35 -7.70
N LEU A 477 -11.59 13.18 -8.14
CA LEU A 477 -10.67 13.89 -7.24
C LEU A 477 -11.41 14.93 -6.38
N VAL A 478 -12.30 15.72 -6.97
CA VAL A 478 -13.08 16.75 -6.26
C VAL A 478 -14.06 16.12 -5.28
N GLY A 479 -14.73 15.03 -5.65
CA GLY A 479 -15.65 14.32 -4.75
C GLY A 479 -14.96 13.92 -3.44
N HIS A 480 -13.75 13.36 -3.52
CA HIS A 480 -12.96 13.07 -2.32
C HIS A 480 -12.43 14.34 -1.64
N ALA A 481 -11.98 15.34 -2.39
CA ALA A 481 -11.46 16.59 -1.84
C ALA A 481 -12.52 17.43 -1.10
N LEU A 482 -13.82 17.12 -1.25
CA LEU A 482 -14.90 17.76 -0.49
C LEU A 482 -15.17 17.10 0.86
N ARG A 483 -14.57 15.94 1.14
CA ARG A 483 -14.69 15.30 2.46
C ARG A 483 -13.91 16.09 3.51
N PRO A 484 -14.50 16.41 4.68
CA PRO A 484 -13.88 17.27 5.69
C PRO A 484 -12.49 16.80 6.13
N GLU A 485 -12.28 15.50 6.26
CA GLU A 485 -11.04 14.87 6.71
C GLU A 485 -9.92 14.85 5.66
N ILE A 486 -10.25 15.07 4.38
CA ILE A 486 -9.28 15.03 3.28
C ILE A 486 -8.65 16.40 3.07
N GLY A 487 -7.32 16.45 3.02
CA GLY A 487 -6.50 17.63 2.77
C GLY A 487 -6.24 17.83 1.28
N ALA A 488 -5.60 16.84 0.65
CA ALA A 488 -5.31 16.85 -0.78
C ALA A 488 -5.70 15.51 -1.43
N THR A 489 -6.10 15.54 -2.70
CA THR A 489 -6.31 14.35 -3.52
C THR A 489 -5.39 14.35 -4.73
N GLY A 490 -4.94 13.17 -5.14
CA GLY A 490 -4.01 13.00 -6.26
C GLY A 490 -4.40 11.90 -7.23
N ALA A 491 -4.03 12.11 -8.50
CA ALA A 491 -4.29 11.17 -9.58
C ALA A 491 -3.21 10.08 -9.70
N LYS A 492 -3.53 9.01 -10.44
CA LYS A 492 -2.53 8.10 -11.01
C LYS A 492 -1.99 8.71 -12.29
N LEU A 493 -0.66 8.88 -12.33
CA LEU A 493 0.04 9.42 -13.49
C LEU A 493 0.76 8.29 -14.21
N CYS A 494 0.58 8.19 -15.51
CA CYS A 494 1.19 7.14 -16.32
C CYS A 494 1.79 7.67 -17.63
N THR A 495 2.70 6.90 -18.22
CA THR A 495 3.16 7.17 -19.58
C THR A 495 2.11 6.68 -20.59
N ARG A 496 2.18 7.16 -21.85
CA ARG A 496 1.26 6.69 -22.91
C ARG A 496 1.43 5.22 -23.25
N GLU A 497 2.59 4.65 -22.93
CA GLU A 497 2.87 3.21 -23.05
C GLU A 497 2.20 2.38 -21.93
N GLY A 498 1.43 3.01 -21.04
CA GLY A 498 0.66 2.33 -20.00
C GLY A 498 1.51 1.90 -18.80
N LYS A 499 2.59 2.63 -18.51
CA LYS A 499 3.41 2.43 -17.30
C LYS A 499 3.11 3.49 -16.25
N VAL A 500 3.07 3.09 -14.98
CA VAL A 500 2.91 4.04 -13.87
C VAL A 500 4.15 4.91 -13.75
N LEU A 501 3.95 6.22 -13.78
CA LEU A 501 4.97 7.24 -13.54
C LEU A 501 4.94 7.72 -12.08
N SER A 502 3.74 7.85 -11.51
CA SER A 502 3.55 8.24 -10.11
C SER A 502 2.22 7.71 -9.56
N SER A 503 2.28 7.20 -8.33
CA SER A 503 1.13 6.72 -7.57
C SER A 503 1.00 7.46 -6.23
N GLY A 504 1.42 8.73 -6.18
CA GLY A 504 1.68 9.43 -4.93
C GLY A 504 2.96 8.94 -4.24
N TYR A 505 3.21 9.44 -3.03
CA TYR A 505 4.47 9.25 -2.33
C TYR A 505 4.30 8.57 -0.97
N VAL A 506 5.20 7.63 -0.69
CA VAL A 506 5.50 7.10 0.65
C VAL A 506 6.91 7.49 1.05
N LEU A 507 7.22 7.46 2.34
CA LEU A 507 8.50 7.85 2.89
C LEU A 507 9.22 6.61 3.42
N ILE A 508 10.40 6.33 2.88
CA ILE A 508 11.20 5.17 3.27
C ILE A 508 12.60 5.69 3.58
N ASP A 509 13.07 5.44 4.81
CA ASP A 509 14.38 5.88 5.30
C ASP A 509 14.66 7.38 5.05
N GLY A 510 13.63 8.20 5.32
CA GLY A 510 13.71 9.64 5.17
C GLY A 510 13.72 10.12 3.72
N LYS A 511 13.27 9.30 2.76
CA LYS A 511 13.22 9.64 1.33
C LYS A 511 11.82 9.42 0.75
N PRO A 512 11.30 10.38 -0.04
CA PRO A 512 10.12 10.13 -0.85
C PRO A 512 10.37 9.06 -1.91
N GLU A 513 9.44 8.11 -2.00
CA GLU A 513 9.43 7.01 -2.95
C GLU A 513 8.03 6.92 -3.58
N CYS A 514 7.98 6.58 -4.87
CA CYS A 514 6.73 6.31 -5.57
C CYS A 514 6.54 4.79 -5.68
N PRO A 515 5.56 4.20 -4.97
CA PRO A 515 5.21 2.80 -5.17
C PRO A 515 4.80 2.52 -6.63
N PHE A 516 4.94 1.27 -7.06
CA PHE A 516 4.40 0.78 -8.35
C PHE A 516 4.94 1.44 -9.64
N VAL A 517 5.93 2.34 -9.56
CA VAL A 517 6.59 2.92 -10.75
C VAL A 517 7.06 1.82 -11.70
N ASP A 518 6.99 2.10 -13.01
CA ASP A 518 7.30 1.19 -14.12
C ASP A 518 6.39 -0.03 -14.28
N GLN A 519 5.47 -0.28 -13.34
CA GLN A 519 4.47 -1.33 -13.49
C GLN A 519 3.39 -0.91 -14.50
N SER A 520 2.71 -1.90 -15.09
CA SER A 520 1.55 -1.62 -15.95
C SER A 520 0.45 -0.90 -15.16
N THR A 521 -0.27 0.02 -15.80
CA THR A 521 -1.42 0.72 -15.19
C THR A 521 -2.53 -0.23 -14.74
N ALA A 522 -2.65 -1.40 -15.38
CA ALA A 522 -3.60 -2.46 -15.02
C ALA A 522 -3.04 -3.46 -14.01
N ALA A 523 -1.75 -3.38 -13.65
CA ALA A 523 -1.18 -4.30 -12.68
C ALA A 523 -1.79 -4.06 -11.29
N PRO A 524 -2.18 -5.11 -10.55
CA PRO A 524 -2.73 -4.97 -9.20
C PRO A 524 -1.72 -4.38 -8.21
N GLY A 525 -0.42 -4.56 -8.47
CA GLY A 525 0.62 -4.23 -7.51
C GLY A 525 0.55 -5.10 -6.25
N TYR A 526 1.33 -4.72 -5.23
CA TYR A 526 1.33 -5.42 -3.95
C TYR A 526 -0.03 -5.32 -3.26
N ALA A 527 -0.64 -6.47 -2.95
CA ALA A 527 -1.95 -6.58 -2.31
C ALA A 527 -3.06 -5.75 -3.01
N ASN A 528 -3.07 -5.74 -4.35
CA ASN A 528 -4.03 -4.98 -5.19
C ASN A 528 -4.02 -3.45 -5.02
N ARG A 529 -3.14 -2.91 -4.18
CA ARG A 529 -3.11 -1.49 -3.81
C ARG A 529 -2.90 -0.56 -5.00
N ALA A 530 -2.30 -0.99 -6.12
CA ALA A 530 -2.09 -0.10 -7.27
C ALA A 530 -3.39 0.25 -8.03
N LEU A 531 -4.52 -0.38 -7.66
CA LEU A 531 -5.84 -0.18 -8.24
C LEU A 531 -6.86 0.40 -7.24
N LEU A 532 -6.46 0.63 -5.99
CA LEU A 532 -7.37 0.98 -4.90
C LEU A 532 -7.13 2.38 -4.34
N ASN A 533 -8.23 3.05 -3.98
CA ASN A 533 -8.15 4.27 -3.19
C ASN A 533 -7.38 4.00 -1.89
N GLN A 534 -6.46 4.90 -1.55
CA GLN A 534 -5.75 4.81 -0.29
C GLN A 534 -5.22 6.16 0.16
N ASN A 535 -5.03 6.28 1.46
CA ASN A 535 -4.31 7.41 2.02
C ASN A 535 -2.81 7.20 1.84
N LEU A 536 -2.11 8.23 1.39
CA LEU A 536 -0.65 8.26 1.27
C LEU A 536 -0.13 9.49 1.99
N SER A 537 1.18 9.52 2.26
CA SER A 537 1.77 10.66 2.96
C SER A 537 1.80 11.92 2.11
N ALA A 538 1.95 11.80 0.79
CA ALA A 538 1.82 12.91 -0.13
C ALA A 538 1.33 12.51 -1.51
N VAL A 539 0.80 13.49 -2.26
CA VAL A 539 0.41 13.35 -3.66
C VAL A 539 1.11 14.40 -4.52
N SER A 540 1.24 14.14 -5.82
CA SER A 540 2.06 14.94 -6.72
C SER A 540 1.35 16.20 -7.20
N ALA A 541 2.05 17.34 -7.21
CA ALA A 541 1.52 18.58 -7.83
C ALA A 541 1.39 18.49 -9.36
N ALA A 542 1.85 17.42 -10.00
CA ALA A 542 1.54 17.19 -11.41
C ALA A 542 0.04 16.97 -11.66
N CYS A 543 -0.71 16.48 -10.66
CA CYS A 543 -2.16 16.54 -10.61
C CYS A 543 -2.64 16.39 -9.15
N MET A 544 -2.94 17.52 -8.51
CA MET A 544 -3.37 17.60 -7.11
C MET A 544 -4.62 18.46 -6.99
N VAL A 545 -5.60 18.03 -6.19
CA VAL A 545 -6.80 18.81 -5.88
C VAL A 545 -6.88 19.09 -4.38
N VAL A 546 -7.12 20.35 -4.00
CA VAL A 546 -7.13 20.82 -2.61
C VAL A 546 -8.20 21.90 -2.44
N ARG A 547 -8.86 21.93 -1.28
CA ARG A 547 -9.80 23.04 -0.96
C ARG A 547 -9.02 24.32 -0.75
N LYS A 548 -9.46 25.43 -1.36
CA LYS A 548 -8.77 26.72 -1.23
C LYS A 548 -8.66 27.16 0.23
N THR A 549 -9.67 26.91 1.04
CA THR A 549 -9.63 27.21 2.48
C THR A 549 -8.49 26.49 3.21
N LEU A 550 -8.17 25.25 2.82
CA LEU A 550 -7.07 24.49 3.42
C LEU A 550 -5.71 24.96 2.91
N TRP A 551 -5.63 25.28 1.62
CA TRP A 551 -4.45 25.93 1.04
C TRP A 551 -4.09 27.20 1.82
N ASP A 552 -5.08 28.07 2.05
CA ASP A 552 -4.91 29.32 2.79
C ASP A 552 -4.57 29.06 4.27
N GLU A 553 -5.17 28.04 4.90
CA GLU A 553 -4.92 27.69 6.30
C GLU A 553 -3.46 27.27 6.57
N VAL A 554 -2.85 26.51 5.65
CA VAL A 554 -1.45 26.06 5.78
C VAL A 554 -0.45 27.04 5.17
N GLY A 555 -0.92 28.11 4.52
CA GLY A 555 -0.09 29.14 3.90
C GLY A 555 0.46 28.77 2.52
N GLY A 556 -0.17 27.82 1.82
CA GLY A 556 0.28 27.32 0.52
C GLY A 556 1.55 26.47 0.59
N MET A 557 2.35 26.49 -0.47
CA MET A 557 3.65 25.82 -0.52
C MET A 557 4.72 26.70 0.13
N ASP A 558 5.60 26.12 0.94
CA ASP A 558 6.72 26.86 1.55
C ASP A 558 7.80 27.18 0.50
N GLU A 559 7.60 28.29 -0.21
CA GLU A 559 8.48 28.78 -1.27
C GLU A 559 9.86 29.21 -0.78
N ARG A 560 10.03 29.40 0.54
CA ARG A 560 11.33 29.78 1.13
C ARG A 560 12.24 28.58 1.28
N LEU A 561 11.69 27.45 1.73
CA LEU A 561 12.44 26.21 1.96
C LEU A 561 12.42 25.29 0.73
N PHE A 562 11.32 25.29 -0.03
CA PHE A 562 11.08 24.39 -1.16
C PHE A 562 10.70 25.17 -2.43
N PRO A 563 11.56 26.07 -2.94
CA PRO A 563 11.26 26.85 -4.14
C PRO A 563 11.07 26.00 -5.41
N GLY A 564 11.92 24.98 -5.62
CA GLY A 564 11.92 24.14 -6.83
C GLY A 564 11.45 22.70 -6.63
N ALA A 565 11.79 22.10 -5.49
CA ALA A 565 11.59 20.66 -5.22
C ALA A 565 10.88 20.42 -3.89
N PHE A 566 10.06 19.36 -3.82
CA PHE A 566 9.33 18.91 -2.62
C PHE A 566 8.28 19.86 -2.05
N GLY A 567 7.89 20.93 -2.76
CA GLY A 567 6.81 21.82 -2.32
C GLY A 567 5.45 21.12 -2.20
N ASP A 568 5.19 20.13 -3.05
CA ASP A 568 4.00 19.28 -3.01
C ASP A 568 3.97 18.35 -1.80
N ILE A 569 5.11 17.74 -1.47
CA ILE A 569 5.29 16.90 -0.28
C ILE A 569 5.16 17.77 0.99
N ASP A 570 5.82 18.92 1.04
CA ASP A 570 5.74 19.82 2.18
C ASP A 570 4.32 20.31 2.46
N LEU A 571 3.58 20.69 1.41
CA LEU A 571 2.16 21.04 1.51
C LEU A 571 1.34 19.88 2.08
N CYS A 572 1.54 18.67 1.57
CA CYS A 572 0.86 17.46 2.05
C CYS A 572 1.14 17.18 3.54
N PHE A 573 2.38 17.37 4.01
CA PHE A 573 2.75 17.21 5.41
C PHE A 573 2.20 18.33 6.30
N SER A 574 2.12 19.56 5.76
CA SER A 574 1.50 20.69 6.44
C SER A 574 0.00 20.44 6.67
N LEU A 575 -0.70 19.87 5.68
CA LEU A 575 -2.08 19.42 5.83
C LEU A 575 -2.22 18.30 6.87
N ILE A 576 -1.33 17.30 6.85
CA ILE A 576 -1.30 16.23 7.87
C ILE A 576 -1.06 16.80 9.27
N SER A 577 -0.21 17.82 9.42
CA SER A 577 0.05 18.47 10.72
C SER A 577 -1.18 19.15 11.33
N LYS A 578 -2.19 19.48 10.49
CA LYS A 578 -3.49 20.02 10.89
C LYS A 578 -4.56 18.95 11.12
N GLY A 579 -4.21 17.67 10.96
CA GLY A 579 -5.11 16.54 11.16
C GLY A 579 -5.86 16.08 9.90
N TYR A 580 -5.49 16.58 8.71
CA TYR A 580 -6.04 16.11 7.45
C TYR A 580 -5.30 14.88 6.90
N GLN A 581 -5.91 14.20 5.94
CA GLN A 581 -5.34 13.05 5.24
C GLN A 581 -5.20 13.34 3.75
N ASN A 582 -4.13 12.84 3.11
CA ASN A 582 -4.00 12.90 1.66
C ASN A 582 -4.51 11.59 1.06
N LEU A 583 -5.21 11.67 -0.07
CA LEU A 583 -5.84 10.53 -0.73
C LEU A 583 -5.34 10.41 -2.16
N TRP A 584 -4.89 9.21 -2.52
CA TRP A 584 -4.57 8.88 -3.90
C TRP A 584 -5.70 8.04 -4.51
N ALA A 585 -6.22 8.50 -5.65
CA ALA A 585 -7.36 7.90 -6.34
C ALA A 585 -6.93 7.36 -7.71
N PRO A 586 -6.61 6.05 -7.82
CA PRO A 586 -6.06 5.49 -9.05
C PRO A 586 -6.98 5.52 -10.27
N GLN A 587 -8.27 5.75 -10.06
CA GLN A 587 -9.29 5.80 -11.10
C GLN A 587 -9.41 7.20 -11.71
N ALA A 588 -8.75 8.20 -11.13
CA ALA A 588 -8.39 9.44 -11.81
C ALA A 588 -7.05 9.22 -12.51
N LEU A 589 -7.08 8.92 -13.81
CA LEU A 589 -5.92 8.59 -14.61
C LEU A 589 -5.56 9.77 -15.53
N LEU A 590 -4.28 10.16 -15.54
CA LEU A 590 -3.74 11.11 -16.50
C LEU A 590 -2.46 10.55 -17.13
N TYR A 591 -2.28 10.79 -18.42
CA TYR A 591 -0.98 10.61 -19.05
C TYR A 591 -0.05 11.75 -18.66
N CYS A 592 1.22 11.48 -18.42
CA CYS A 592 2.21 12.48 -18.06
C CYS A 592 3.60 12.06 -18.54
N SER A 593 4.43 13.04 -18.94
CA SER A 593 5.85 12.80 -19.23
C SER A 593 6.71 13.00 -17.99
N ALA A 594 7.84 12.28 -17.88
CA ALA A 594 8.79 12.44 -16.78
C ALA A 594 9.25 13.89 -16.57
N GLU A 595 9.54 14.58 -17.67
CA GLU A 595 9.94 16.01 -17.75
C GLU A 595 8.84 17.02 -17.33
N GLY A 596 7.75 16.56 -16.68
CA GLY A 596 6.73 17.42 -16.10
C GLY A 596 6.19 16.88 -14.78
N HIS A 597 6.89 15.90 -14.18
CA HIS A 597 6.57 15.36 -12.86
C HIS A 597 7.63 15.80 -11.84
N PRO A 598 7.25 16.41 -10.70
CA PRO A 598 8.20 17.02 -9.75
C PRO A 598 9.39 16.13 -9.33
N MET A 599 9.15 14.83 -9.10
CA MET A 599 10.23 13.90 -8.73
C MET A 599 11.00 13.26 -9.89
N GLN A 600 10.47 13.30 -11.13
CA GLN A 600 11.07 12.61 -12.29
C GLN A 600 11.77 13.58 -13.24
N ASP A 601 11.42 14.86 -13.19
CA ASP A 601 11.97 15.93 -14.03
C ASP A 601 13.35 16.40 -13.54
N GLU A 602 13.56 16.43 -12.22
CA GLU A 602 14.82 16.91 -11.63
C GLU A 602 15.88 15.82 -11.45
N ASP A 603 17.14 16.19 -11.76
CA ASP A 603 18.34 15.40 -11.45
C ASP A 603 18.34 15.00 -9.96
N GLU A 604 18.63 13.74 -9.69
CA GLU A 604 18.74 13.19 -8.34
C GLU A 604 19.76 13.99 -7.50
N LEU A 605 20.83 14.50 -8.13
CA LEU A 605 21.82 15.34 -7.45
C LEU A 605 21.24 16.68 -7.01
N ALA A 606 20.39 17.30 -7.85
CA ALA A 606 19.74 18.58 -7.54
C ALA A 606 18.77 18.47 -6.35
N ARG A 607 18.22 17.26 -6.11
CA ARG A 607 17.30 16.98 -5.00
C ARG A 607 17.97 16.70 -3.66
N GLN A 608 19.29 16.52 -3.61
CA GLN A 608 19.97 16.18 -2.35
C GLN A 608 19.87 17.28 -1.29
N ALA A 609 20.11 18.54 -1.67
CA ALA A 609 20.02 19.66 -0.74
C ALA A 609 18.57 19.91 -0.24
N PRO A 610 17.54 19.99 -1.13
CA PRO A 610 16.15 20.06 -0.70
C PRO A 610 15.72 18.88 0.20
N LEU A 611 16.24 17.67 -0.04
CA LEU A 611 15.94 16.51 0.80
C LEU A 611 16.47 16.67 2.23
N LEU A 612 17.65 17.26 2.41
CA LEU A 612 18.18 17.57 3.75
C LEU A 612 17.29 18.59 4.47
N VAL A 613 16.79 19.61 3.76
CA VAL A 613 15.85 20.59 4.30
C VAL A 613 14.53 19.93 4.70
N LEU A 614 14.00 19.04 3.84
CA LEU A 614 12.78 18.27 4.12
C LEU A 614 12.94 17.42 5.40
N ARG A 615 14.09 16.73 5.53
CA ARG A 615 14.44 15.95 6.73
C ARG A 615 14.58 16.81 7.97
N GLN A 616 15.17 17.99 7.85
CA GLN A 616 15.29 18.91 8.97
C GLN A 616 13.93 19.45 9.44
N LYS A 617 13.02 19.75 8.51
CA LYS A 617 11.67 20.28 8.82
C LYS A 617 10.75 19.23 9.43
N TRP A 618 10.71 18.03 8.86
CA TRP A 618 9.72 17.00 9.21
C TRP A 618 10.25 15.88 10.12
N GLY A 619 11.56 15.74 10.26
CA GLY A 619 12.21 14.86 11.23
C GLY A 619 11.74 13.40 11.15
N GLU A 620 11.38 12.84 12.30
CA GLU A 620 10.94 11.45 12.46
C GLU A 620 9.72 11.06 11.61
N ARG A 621 8.89 12.03 11.19
CA ARG A 621 7.74 11.73 10.32
C ARG A 621 8.15 11.20 8.95
N LEU A 622 9.39 11.42 8.51
CA LEU A 622 9.90 10.84 7.26
C LEU A 622 10.51 9.45 7.45
N ASN A 623 10.78 9.04 8.70
CA ASN A 623 11.31 7.71 9.02
C ASN A 623 10.19 6.67 9.20
N HIS A 624 9.00 7.13 9.58
CA HIS A 624 7.84 6.30 9.85
C HIS A 624 6.64 6.76 9.01
N ASP A 625 6.46 6.11 7.86
CA ASP A 625 5.32 6.35 6.98
C ASP A 625 4.15 5.42 7.33
N PRO A 626 2.98 5.94 7.74
CA PRO A 626 1.85 5.10 8.12
C PRO A 626 1.24 4.32 6.95
N ALA A 627 1.42 4.77 5.70
CA ALA A 627 0.96 4.06 4.51
C ALA A 627 1.96 2.97 4.02
N TRP A 628 3.08 2.77 4.74
CA TRP A 628 4.12 1.83 4.37
C TRP A 628 4.55 0.89 5.52
N ASN A 629 4.36 -0.42 5.33
CA ASN A 629 4.72 -1.39 6.35
C ASN A 629 6.26 -1.48 6.52
N PRO A 630 6.78 -1.53 7.77
CA PRO A 630 8.22 -1.61 8.05
C PRO A 630 8.89 -2.91 7.55
N ASN A 631 8.12 -3.95 7.26
CA ASN A 631 8.60 -5.22 6.69
C ASN A 631 8.75 -5.17 5.16
N LEU A 632 8.33 -4.08 4.50
CA LEU A 632 8.44 -3.89 3.05
C LEU A 632 9.60 -2.96 2.67
N ALA A 633 10.22 -3.21 1.53
CA ALA A 633 11.19 -2.31 0.91
C ALA A 633 10.76 -1.96 -0.51
N THR A 634 11.17 -0.79 -0.99
CA THR A 634 11.05 -0.41 -2.40
C THR A 634 12.43 -0.40 -3.04
N SER A 635 12.50 -0.81 -4.31
CA SER A 635 13.65 -0.59 -5.16
C SER A 635 13.17 -0.36 -6.58
N LYS A 636 13.32 0.88 -7.08
CA LYS A 636 12.85 1.30 -8.43
C LYS A 636 11.40 0.89 -8.70
N GLY A 637 10.47 1.22 -7.79
CA GLY A 637 9.03 0.89 -7.92
C GLY A 637 8.65 -0.58 -7.66
N SER A 638 9.62 -1.49 -7.56
CA SER A 638 9.39 -2.87 -7.14
C SER A 638 9.29 -2.96 -5.62
N ILE A 639 8.33 -3.75 -5.13
CA ILE A 639 8.07 -3.96 -3.71
C ILE A 639 8.63 -5.33 -3.31
N GLY A 640 9.54 -5.33 -2.35
CA GLY A 640 10.15 -6.53 -1.78
C GLY A 640 10.08 -6.55 -0.26
N LEU A 641 10.73 -7.55 0.33
CA LEU A 641 10.88 -7.68 1.77
C LEU A 641 12.05 -6.83 2.27
N ALA A 642 11.85 -6.11 3.37
CA ALA A 642 12.92 -5.37 4.03
C ALA A 642 13.90 -6.34 4.72
N THR A 643 15.19 -6.09 4.56
CA THR A 643 16.27 -6.89 5.15
C THR A 643 17.37 -5.99 5.74
N PRO A 644 17.42 -5.77 7.07
CA PRO A 644 16.43 -6.23 8.06
C PRO A 644 15.10 -5.44 7.97
N PRO A 645 14.00 -5.96 8.55
CA PRO A 645 12.79 -5.18 8.79
C PRO A 645 13.06 -3.93 9.62
N ARG A 646 12.33 -2.85 9.36
CA ARG A 646 12.43 -1.58 10.11
C ARG A 646 11.54 -1.57 11.36
N LEU A 647 11.50 -2.71 12.06
CA LEU A 647 10.76 -2.87 13.30
C LEU A 647 11.66 -2.54 14.50
N PRO A 648 11.15 -1.82 15.51
CA PRO A 648 11.91 -1.65 16.74
C PRO A 648 12.02 -3.00 17.47
N THR A 649 13.25 -3.42 17.75
CA THR A 649 13.56 -4.58 18.61
C THR A 649 13.15 -4.26 20.05
N THR A 650 11.92 -4.59 20.41
CA THR A 650 11.25 -4.02 21.59
C THR A 650 11.41 -4.85 22.86
N TRP A 651 11.59 -6.18 22.78
CA TRP A 651 11.80 -7.02 23.97
C TRP A 651 13.27 -7.12 24.42
N HIS A 652 14.24 -6.70 23.59
CA HIS A 652 15.66 -6.65 23.95
C HIS A 652 16.05 -5.42 24.79
N LYS A 653 15.10 -4.52 25.09
CA LYS A 653 15.38 -3.29 25.88
C LYS A 653 15.35 -3.51 27.40
N ILE A 654 15.10 -4.72 27.88
CA ILE A 654 15.08 -5.04 29.32
C ILE A 654 16.49 -5.40 29.83
N ASP A 655 17.47 -5.59 28.94
CA ASP A 655 18.88 -5.75 29.29
C ASP A 655 19.59 -4.38 29.41
N GLY A 656 19.11 -3.54 30.34
CA GLY A 656 19.66 -2.22 30.64
C GLY A 656 19.52 -1.84 32.10
#